data_AF-I4WCY0-F1
#
_entry.id   AF-I4WCY0-F1
#
_cell.length_a   1.000
_cell.length_b   1.000
_cell.length_c   1.000
_cell.angle_alpha   90.00
_cell.angle_beta   90.00
_cell.angle_gamma   90.00
#
_symmetry.space_group_name_H-M   'P 1'
#
loop_
_entity.id
_entity.type
_entity.pdbx_description
1 polymer ?
#
loop_
_entity_poly.entity_id
_entity_poly.type
_entity_poly.pdbx_seq_one_letter_code
_entity_poly.pdbx_strand_id
1 'polypeptide(L)'
;MTLQKHHPFLLLLASALLLTGLAYAPGLHGGFLFDDFANLPVLGATGPIDHWATFWRYITSGTADPTGRPLTLLSFLLDAHNWPADPYPFKRTSLILHLLNAVLLYALLTKLGRSLDLDERRRKLAALLGSTLWLLHPLLVSTTLYIVQREAMLPATCVMAGLMLWLHGRQHLEAGKIKTGLGWSVLGLGGFTVLGVLSKANGALLPLYALLIEIIVLAPRRPLPDGNTRRTHRAVMLMFGIIPATAIGIYLAYIGVHGIVLGGVEDGRSWSIGQRLLTEPRVLMDYLKLLWLPRPFSSGLFNDQYAASSSWLHPATTLPSLLAIVALIAGAWHWRRRHPALALAVVFYFVGQLLESSSIPLELYFEHRNYVPALLMFWPLGLWLADTRTLRLPKYALMLVLLLTLAWMTHARAEVWGNVQTQALVWATINPDSPRAQANAAQVEAQTGHPRAAVRRLQVMLASQPDQVQLALNLIGARCESGGVSPANLTTAQQAMRNSSPNIGPLFAHWFERMLPVAMADRCPGLTSTALLSLVNAGLQNPNLSAAGPQQSLTYLRGRIALAQHQPDIALTDFTRALSLQVYPGMALEAAATLGSHGYPVQGLQMLDYYQQVQSKTMPPSFGMPMVHTWVMARENYWPHELAHLRHQLSLDAKADSTNTAPSDSARSTPS
;
A
#
# COMPACT_ATOMS: atom_id res chain seq x y z
N MET A 1 48.67 5.63 7.91
CA MET A 1 48.38 6.88 7.18
C MET A 1 47.10 6.85 6.32
N THR A 2 46.33 5.75 6.28
CA THR A 2 45.09 5.60 5.48
C THR A 2 43.79 5.93 6.22
N LEU A 3 43.77 5.89 7.56
CA LEU A 3 42.57 6.20 8.37
C LEU A 3 42.16 7.68 8.30
N GLN A 4 43.13 8.61 8.22
CA GLN A 4 42.89 10.05 8.26
C GLN A 4 42.09 10.61 7.06
N LYS A 5 42.05 9.92 5.92
CA LYS A 5 41.38 10.40 4.68
C LYS A 5 39.88 10.03 4.58
N HIS A 6 39.35 9.15 5.45
CA HIS A 6 37.96 8.71 5.39
C HIS A 6 37.00 9.51 6.29
N HIS A 7 37.50 10.13 7.36
CA HIS A 7 36.69 10.86 8.34
C HIS A 7 35.79 11.98 7.77
N PRO A 8 36.21 12.85 6.83
CA PRO A 8 35.40 14.02 6.47
C PRO A 8 34.11 13.63 5.74
N PHE A 9 34.12 12.60 4.89
CA PHE A 9 32.91 12.16 4.18
C PHE A 9 31.93 11.43 5.09
N LEU A 10 32.43 10.69 6.08
CA LEU A 10 31.58 10.04 7.09
C LEU A 10 30.90 11.08 7.98
N LEU A 11 31.61 12.15 8.38
CA LEU A 11 31.02 13.26 9.12
C LEU A 11 29.93 13.97 8.30
N LEU A 12 30.19 14.27 7.03
CA LEU A 12 29.17 14.90 6.17
C LEU A 12 27.96 13.99 5.95
N LEU A 13 28.16 12.68 5.80
CA LEU A 13 27.06 11.73 5.72
C LEU A 13 26.27 11.71 7.03
N ALA A 14 26.94 11.69 8.19
CA ALA A 14 26.27 11.75 9.50
C ALA A 14 25.48 13.07 9.68
N SER A 15 26.04 14.21 9.26
CA SER A 15 25.33 15.50 9.24
C SER A 15 24.10 15.46 8.35
N ALA A 16 24.18 14.86 7.16
CA ALA A 16 23.06 14.69 6.26
C ALA A 16 21.95 13.83 6.89
N LEU A 17 22.31 12.69 7.50
CA LEU A 17 21.36 11.81 8.18
C LEU A 17 20.67 12.53 9.36
N LEU A 18 21.43 13.31 10.14
CA LEU A 18 20.87 14.11 11.24
C LEU A 18 19.91 15.18 10.72
N LEU A 19 20.30 15.94 9.68
CA LEU A 19 19.46 16.95 9.07
C LEU A 19 18.15 16.33 8.53
N THR A 20 18.22 15.15 7.91
CA THR A 20 17.03 14.42 7.48
C THR A 20 16.16 14.01 8.66
N GLY A 21 16.74 13.45 9.73
CA GLY A 21 16.00 13.10 10.94
C GLY A 21 15.22 14.28 11.51
N LEU A 22 15.86 15.46 11.58
CA LEU A 22 15.23 16.71 12.02
C LEU A 22 14.14 17.19 11.06
N ALA A 23 14.36 17.09 9.74
CA ALA A 23 13.35 17.46 8.75
C ALA A 23 12.09 16.58 8.87
N TYR A 24 12.23 15.27 9.13
CA TYR A 24 11.11 14.34 9.26
C TYR A 24 10.42 14.35 10.64
N ALA A 25 11.07 14.90 11.67
CA ALA A 25 10.59 14.89 13.05
C ALA A 25 9.09 15.26 13.24
N PRO A 26 8.55 16.35 12.65
CA PRO A 26 7.14 16.68 12.84
C PRO A 26 6.19 15.61 12.28
N GLY A 27 6.60 14.87 11.26
CA GLY A 27 5.80 13.84 10.60
C GLY A 27 5.58 12.56 11.41
N LEU A 28 6.37 12.34 12.47
CA LEU A 28 6.28 11.13 13.29
C LEU A 28 4.99 11.05 14.13
N HIS A 29 4.33 12.18 14.38
CA HIS A 29 3.14 12.28 15.21
C HIS A 29 1.82 12.15 14.42
N GLY A 30 1.88 11.95 13.10
CA GLY A 30 0.69 11.75 12.28
C GLY A 30 0.03 10.39 12.51
N GLY A 31 -1.28 10.29 12.24
CA GLY A 31 -2.04 9.04 12.38
C GLY A 31 -1.78 7.99 11.29
N PHE A 32 -2.52 6.88 11.38
CA PHE A 32 -2.68 5.90 10.30
C PHE A 32 -3.50 6.48 9.14
N LEU A 33 -3.20 6.07 7.92
CA LEU A 33 -3.77 6.63 6.69
C LEU A 33 -4.17 5.52 5.73
N PHE A 34 -5.30 5.71 5.03
CA PHE A 34 -5.64 4.94 3.83
C PHE A 34 -5.50 3.42 4.02
N ASP A 35 -4.60 2.74 3.28
CA ASP A 35 -4.44 1.28 3.34
C ASP A 35 -3.85 0.77 4.67
N ASP A 36 -3.39 1.65 5.56
CA ASP A 36 -3.00 1.27 6.94
C ASP A 36 -4.19 0.59 7.64
N PHE A 37 -5.42 1.09 7.44
CA PHE A 37 -6.63 0.52 8.02
C PHE A 37 -7.08 -0.79 7.35
N ALA A 38 -6.57 -1.10 6.16
CA ALA A 38 -6.83 -2.38 5.48
C ALA A 38 -5.80 -3.46 5.85
N ASN A 39 -4.56 -3.08 6.18
CA ASN A 39 -3.45 -4.02 6.34
C ASN A 39 -3.04 -4.25 7.80
N LEU A 40 -3.09 -3.23 8.66
CA LEU A 40 -2.56 -3.33 10.03
C LEU A 40 -3.49 -4.00 11.05
N PRO A 41 -4.84 -3.93 10.95
CA PRO A 41 -5.72 -4.58 11.93
C PRO A 41 -5.51 -6.09 12.10
N VAL A 42 -4.91 -6.74 11.10
CA VAL A 42 -4.59 -8.17 11.17
C VAL A 42 -3.56 -8.53 12.26
N LEU A 43 -2.81 -7.54 12.78
CA LEU A 43 -1.94 -7.68 13.95
C LEU A 43 -2.69 -8.12 15.23
N GLY A 44 -3.99 -7.89 15.32
CA GLY A 44 -4.83 -8.30 16.46
C GLY A 44 -5.98 -9.25 16.11
N ALA A 45 -6.08 -9.68 14.85
CA ALA A 45 -7.23 -10.46 14.37
C ALA A 45 -7.38 -11.83 15.03
N THR A 46 -6.28 -12.39 15.58
CA THR A 46 -6.27 -13.70 16.25
C THR A 46 -5.74 -13.63 17.68
N GLY A 47 -5.82 -12.44 18.30
CA GLY A 47 -5.18 -12.10 19.56
C GLY A 47 -3.76 -11.56 19.41
N PRO A 48 -3.10 -11.20 20.53
CA PRO A 48 -1.73 -10.71 20.53
C PRO A 48 -0.74 -11.74 19.96
N ILE A 49 0.26 -11.26 19.22
CA ILE A 49 1.30 -12.08 18.60
C ILE A 49 2.44 -12.29 19.59
N ASP A 50 2.26 -13.23 20.52
CA ASP A 50 3.19 -13.55 21.61
C ASP A 50 3.70 -15.00 21.58
N HIS A 51 3.21 -15.84 20.67
CA HIS A 51 3.62 -17.23 20.52
C HIS A 51 3.66 -17.69 19.06
N TRP A 52 4.19 -18.89 18.82
CA TRP A 52 4.49 -19.37 17.46
C TRP A 52 3.23 -19.54 16.59
N ALA A 53 2.13 -20.00 17.17
CA ALA A 53 0.87 -20.14 16.44
C ALA A 53 0.23 -18.79 16.00
N THR A 54 0.17 -17.77 16.87
CA THR A 54 -0.26 -16.41 16.45
C THR A 54 0.70 -15.82 15.42
N PHE A 55 2.01 -16.08 15.55
CA PHE A 55 3.02 -15.65 14.58
C PHE A 55 2.78 -16.21 13.17
N TRP A 56 2.56 -17.52 13.02
CA TRP A 56 2.33 -18.11 11.68
C TRP A 56 1.01 -17.68 11.06
N ARG A 57 -0.05 -17.58 11.87
CA ARG A 57 -1.34 -17.04 11.41
C ARG A 57 -1.17 -15.64 10.86
N TYR A 58 -0.45 -14.78 11.57
CA TYR A 58 -0.17 -13.41 11.13
C TYR A 58 0.73 -13.32 9.89
N ILE A 59 1.88 -13.99 9.88
CA ILE A 59 2.82 -13.89 8.75
C ILE A 59 2.24 -14.42 7.43
N THR A 60 1.26 -15.31 7.52
CA THR A 60 0.57 -15.86 6.34
C THR A 60 -0.76 -15.18 6.02
N SER A 61 -1.23 -14.22 6.83
CA SER A 61 -2.55 -13.59 6.62
C SER A 61 -2.56 -12.48 5.56
N GLY A 62 -1.41 -12.17 4.93
CA GLY A 62 -1.30 -11.07 3.99
C GLY A 62 -2.08 -11.30 2.69
N THR A 63 -2.86 -10.30 2.27
CA THR A 63 -3.73 -10.34 1.08
C THR A 63 -3.37 -9.30 0.02
N ALA A 64 -2.34 -8.48 0.26
CA ALA A 64 -1.98 -7.33 -0.59
C ALA A 64 -1.50 -7.72 -2.01
N ASP A 65 -0.97 -8.93 -2.18
CA ASP A 65 -0.67 -9.56 -3.47
C ASP A 65 -0.55 -11.09 -3.28
N PRO A 66 -0.38 -11.90 -4.36
CA PRO A 66 -0.32 -13.36 -4.24
C PRO A 66 0.79 -13.90 -3.33
N THR A 67 1.83 -13.11 -3.03
CA THR A 67 2.90 -13.50 -2.10
C THR A 67 2.57 -13.20 -0.65
N GLY A 68 1.56 -12.37 -0.38
CA GLY A 68 1.16 -11.94 0.97
C GLY A 68 2.16 -11.06 1.71
N ARG A 69 3.29 -10.68 1.08
CA ARG A 69 4.32 -9.78 1.64
C ARG A 69 4.80 -10.14 3.06
N PRO A 70 5.17 -11.40 3.35
CA PRO A 70 5.50 -11.84 4.70
C PRO A 70 6.68 -11.10 5.32
N LEU A 71 7.66 -10.63 4.52
CA LEU A 71 8.79 -9.86 5.06
C LEU A 71 8.37 -8.45 5.48
N THR A 72 7.40 -7.86 4.79
CA THR A 72 6.79 -6.59 5.21
C THR A 72 6.00 -6.77 6.50
N LEU A 73 5.15 -7.79 6.58
CA LEU A 73 4.41 -8.13 7.81
C LEU A 73 5.35 -8.37 9.00
N LEU A 74 6.40 -9.17 8.80
CA LEU A 74 7.43 -9.41 9.81
C LEU A 74 8.05 -8.10 10.33
N SER A 75 8.28 -7.13 9.44
CA SER A 75 8.85 -5.84 9.84
C SER A 75 7.91 -5.02 10.73
N PHE A 76 6.59 -5.18 10.62
CA PHE A 76 5.61 -4.48 11.46
C PHE A 76 5.60 -5.00 12.91
N LEU A 77 6.03 -6.25 13.14
CA LEU A 77 6.19 -6.81 14.48
C LEU A 77 7.29 -6.11 15.31
N LEU A 78 8.18 -5.34 14.65
CA LEU A 78 9.14 -4.49 15.37
C LEU A 78 8.45 -3.34 16.13
N ASP A 79 7.22 -3.00 15.75
CA ASP A 79 6.51 -1.82 16.22
C ASP A 79 5.30 -2.17 17.09
N ALA A 80 4.57 -3.24 16.76
CA ALA A 80 3.44 -3.71 17.55
C ALA A 80 3.20 -5.22 17.39
N HIS A 81 2.66 -5.84 18.45
CA HIS A 81 2.23 -7.24 18.46
C HIS A 81 0.71 -7.40 18.62
N ASN A 82 -0.06 -6.32 18.58
CA ASN A 82 -1.51 -6.33 18.64
C ASN A 82 -2.10 -5.08 17.97
N TRP A 83 -3.40 -5.06 17.74
CA TRP A 83 -4.15 -3.92 17.20
C TRP A 83 -5.33 -3.56 18.13
N PRO A 84 -5.70 -2.27 18.29
CA PRO A 84 -5.08 -1.07 17.74
C PRO A 84 -3.70 -0.77 18.35
N ALA A 85 -2.84 -0.08 17.59
CA ALA A 85 -1.48 0.26 17.99
C ALA A 85 -1.21 1.76 17.87
N ASP A 86 -0.15 2.25 18.51
CA ASP A 86 0.36 3.62 18.31
C ASP A 86 1.04 3.74 16.93
N PRO A 87 0.69 4.72 16.06
CA PRO A 87 1.37 4.95 14.79
C PRO A 87 2.86 5.36 14.92
N TYR A 88 3.25 5.99 16.03
CA TYR A 88 4.57 6.61 16.16
C TYR A 88 5.74 5.62 15.99
N PRO A 89 5.76 4.45 16.67
CA PRO A 89 6.79 3.42 16.46
C PRO A 89 6.96 3.02 15.00
N PHE A 90 5.86 2.84 14.27
CA PHE A 90 5.90 2.46 12.85
C PHE A 90 6.57 3.52 11.99
N LYS A 91 6.23 4.81 12.19
CA LYS A 91 6.86 5.91 11.43
C LYS A 91 8.33 6.08 11.77
N ARG A 92 8.69 5.92 13.06
CA ARG A 92 10.10 5.91 13.51
C ARG A 92 10.90 4.82 12.81
N THR A 93 10.40 3.59 12.80
CA THR A 93 11.09 2.45 12.16
C THR A 93 11.20 2.64 10.64
N SER A 94 10.18 3.18 9.98
CA SER A 94 10.25 3.56 8.57
C SER A 94 11.31 4.65 8.33
N LEU A 95 11.38 5.70 9.16
CA LEU A 95 12.43 6.72 9.07
C LEU A 95 13.83 6.14 9.22
N ILE A 96 14.05 5.24 10.20
CA ILE A 96 15.33 4.55 10.37
C ILE A 96 15.69 3.75 9.10
N LEU A 97 14.71 3.05 8.52
CA LEU A 97 14.90 2.31 7.27
C LEU A 97 15.20 3.25 6.09
N HIS A 98 14.65 4.47 6.06
CA HIS A 98 14.97 5.48 5.04
C HIS A 98 16.43 5.94 5.15
N LEU A 99 16.88 6.25 6.37
CA LEU A 99 18.26 6.63 6.67
C LEU A 99 19.24 5.51 6.31
N LEU A 100 18.92 4.25 6.66
CA LEU A 100 19.72 3.08 6.28
C LEU A 100 19.83 2.95 4.76
N ASN A 101 18.71 3.11 4.05
CA ASN A 101 18.69 3.06 2.59
C ASN A 101 19.58 4.15 1.95
N ALA A 102 19.66 5.35 2.52
CA ALA A 102 20.59 6.37 2.03
C ALA A 102 22.07 6.01 2.25
N VAL A 103 22.40 5.35 3.36
CA VAL A 103 23.76 4.82 3.60
C VAL A 103 24.11 3.74 2.57
N LEU A 104 23.18 2.82 2.29
CA LEU A 104 23.36 1.80 1.26
C LEU A 104 23.50 2.43 -0.14
N LEU A 105 22.72 3.48 -0.43
CA LEU A 105 22.81 4.21 -1.68
C LEU A 105 24.17 4.91 -1.82
N TYR A 106 24.65 5.59 -0.77
CA TYR A 106 25.98 6.19 -0.74
C TYR A 106 27.07 5.15 -1.04
N ALA A 107 26.99 3.97 -0.42
CA ALA A 107 27.93 2.88 -0.64
C ALA A 107 27.87 2.34 -2.08
N LEU A 108 26.66 2.12 -2.62
CA LEU A 108 26.43 1.66 -3.99
C LEU A 108 26.97 2.67 -5.01
N LEU A 109 26.62 3.95 -4.88
CA LEU A 109 27.10 5.01 -5.78
C LEU A 109 28.62 5.16 -5.71
N THR A 110 29.23 5.03 -4.53
CA THR A 110 30.68 5.02 -4.38
C THR A 110 31.30 3.83 -5.13
N LYS A 111 30.70 2.64 -5.04
CA LYS A 111 31.17 1.45 -5.74
C LYS A 111 31.03 1.58 -7.26
N LEU A 112 29.89 2.09 -7.75
CA LEU A 112 29.67 2.36 -9.17
C LEU A 112 30.63 3.42 -9.71
N GLY A 113 30.89 4.49 -8.96
CA GLY A 113 31.85 5.52 -9.35
C GLY A 113 33.29 5.00 -9.42
N ARG A 114 33.65 4.00 -8.61
CA ARG A 114 34.94 3.29 -8.76
C ARG A 114 34.99 2.49 -10.07
N SER A 115 33.89 1.89 -10.49
CA SER A 115 33.81 1.20 -11.79
C SER A 115 33.90 2.13 -13.00
N LEU A 116 33.72 3.44 -12.80
CA LEU A 116 33.88 4.48 -13.81
C LEU A 116 35.26 5.15 -13.79
N ASP A 117 36.23 4.62 -13.04
CA ASP A 117 37.60 5.15 -12.91
C ASP A 117 37.66 6.63 -12.47
N LEU A 118 36.67 7.06 -11.68
CA LEU A 118 36.64 8.41 -11.11
C LEU A 118 37.66 8.55 -9.97
N ASP A 119 38.26 9.73 -9.86
CA ASP A 119 39.13 10.05 -8.73
C ASP A 119 38.37 9.92 -7.39
N GLU A 120 39.10 9.55 -6.33
CA GLU A 120 38.49 9.18 -5.06
C GLU A 120 37.63 10.30 -4.45
N ARG A 121 38.08 11.55 -4.55
CA ARG A 121 37.37 12.71 -3.99
C ARG A 121 36.07 12.96 -4.75
N ARG A 122 36.13 13.08 -6.09
CA ARG A 122 34.96 13.29 -6.94
C ARG A 122 33.96 12.17 -6.77
N ARG A 123 34.42 10.92 -6.75
CA ARG A 123 33.59 9.73 -6.52
C ARG A 123 32.81 9.81 -5.21
N LYS A 124 33.51 10.02 -4.08
CA LYS A 124 32.88 10.07 -2.75
C LYS A 124 31.96 11.28 -2.61
N LEU A 125 32.35 12.45 -3.12
CA LEU A 125 31.52 13.65 -3.08
C LEU A 125 30.27 13.51 -3.95
N ALA A 126 30.38 12.96 -5.15
CA ALA A 126 29.24 12.72 -6.03
C ALA A 126 28.27 11.68 -5.46
N ALA A 127 28.78 10.62 -4.84
CA ALA A 127 27.96 9.63 -4.14
C ALA A 127 27.24 10.24 -2.94
N LEU A 128 27.94 11.09 -2.16
CA LEU A 128 27.35 11.81 -1.03
C LEU A 128 26.24 12.76 -1.50
N LEU A 129 26.50 13.57 -2.52
CA LEU A 129 25.50 14.48 -3.08
C LEU A 129 24.30 13.72 -3.67
N GLY A 130 24.54 12.70 -4.50
CA GLY A 130 23.45 11.92 -5.11
C GLY A 130 22.56 11.23 -4.07
N SER A 131 23.17 10.61 -3.05
CA SER A 131 22.41 9.98 -1.96
C SER A 131 21.71 10.99 -1.05
N THR A 132 22.33 12.13 -0.76
CA THR A 132 21.73 13.16 0.11
C THR A 132 20.58 13.90 -0.59
N LEU A 133 20.71 14.19 -1.89
CA LEU A 133 19.63 14.77 -2.68
C LEU A 133 18.42 13.83 -2.74
N TRP A 134 18.64 12.52 -2.87
CA TRP A 134 17.57 11.51 -2.77
C TRP A 134 16.99 11.47 -1.36
N LEU A 135 17.82 11.40 -0.33
CA LEU A 135 17.43 11.29 1.08
C LEU A 135 16.58 12.48 1.57
N LEU A 136 16.94 13.70 1.18
CA LEU A 136 16.22 14.91 1.57
C LEU A 136 15.09 15.25 0.59
N HIS A 137 14.76 14.39 -0.38
CA HIS A 137 13.79 14.73 -1.40
C HIS A 137 12.34 14.69 -0.85
N PRO A 138 11.54 15.77 -0.97
CA PRO A 138 10.21 15.83 -0.35
C PRO A 138 9.23 14.79 -0.91
N LEU A 139 9.40 14.36 -2.16
CA LEU A 139 8.56 13.28 -2.75
C LEU A 139 8.55 11.99 -1.90
N LEU A 140 9.70 11.65 -1.28
CA LEU A 140 9.86 10.41 -0.54
C LEU A 140 9.23 10.44 0.85
N VAL A 141 8.76 11.61 1.32
CA VAL A 141 7.97 11.73 2.55
C VAL A 141 6.72 10.85 2.49
N SER A 142 6.11 10.75 1.29
CA SER A 142 4.94 9.91 1.06
C SER A 142 5.20 8.41 1.21
N THR A 143 6.44 7.97 1.04
CA THR A 143 6.83 6.58 1.28
C THR A 143 7.21 6.36 2.74
N THR A 144 7.92 7.31 3.34
CA THR A 144 8.50 7.15 4.69
C THR A 144 7.45 7.31 5.80
N LEU A 145 6.46 8.21 5.63
CA LEU A 145 5.44 8.51 6.66
C LEU A 145 4.09 7.83 6.43
N TYR A 146 3.91 7.17 5.28
CA TYR A 146 2.79 6.26 5.03
C TYR A 146 3.21 4.85 5.46
N ILE A 147 2.66 4.37 6.58
CA ILE A 147 3.23 3.22 7.32
C ILE A 147 3.29 1.95 6.47
N VAL A 148 2.20 1.61 5.77
CA VAL A 148 2.16 0.45 4.87
C VAL A 148 3.21 0.54 3.76
N GLN A 149 3.60 1.76 3.34
CA GLN A 149 4.63 1.95 2.29
C GLN A 149 6.06 1.63 2.74
N ARG A 150 6.25 1.13 3.96
CA ARG A 150 7.46 0.36 4.31
C ARG A 150 7.72 -0.77 3.32
N GLU A 151 6.67 -1.34 2.72
CA GLU A 151 6.75 -2.31 1.63
C GLU A 151 7.48 -1.80 0.37
N ALA A 152 7.57 -0.49 0.14
CA ALA A 152 8.36 0.08 -0.95
C ALA A 152 9.83 0.29 -0.55
N MET A 153 10.11 0.39 0.75
CA MET A 153 11.43 0.66 1.31
C MET A 153 12.27 -0.61 1.47
N LEU A 154 11.66 -1.71 1.89
CA LEU A 154 12.32 -3.01 2.05
C LEU A 154 12.87 -3.59 0.72
N PRO A 155 12.13 -3.56 -0.40
CA PRO A 155 12.70 -3.90 -1.71
C PRO A 155 13.87 -3.02 -2.10
N ALA A 156 13.88 -1.72 -1.74
CA ALA A 156 15.02 -0.84 -2.01
C ALA A 156 16.27 -1.32 -1.27
N THR A 157 16.13 -1.68 0.01
CA THR A 157 17.20 -2.29 0.81
C THR A 157 17.71 -3.56 0.14
N CYS A 158 16.80 -4.43 -0.29
CA CYS A 158 17.16 -5.69 -0.95
C CYS A 158 17.86 -5.46 -2.29
N VAL A 159 17.36 -4.55 -3.12
CA VAL A 159 17.96 -4.17 -4.41
C VAL A 159 19.38 -3.65 -4.19
N MET A 160 19.57 -2.69 -3.28
CA MET A 160 20.90 -2.12 -3.04
C MET A 160 21.87 -3.14 -2.44
N ALA A 161 21.44 -3.93 -1.45
CA ALA A 161 22.27 -4.98 -0.86
C ALA A 161 22.63 -6.06 -1.88
N GLY A 162 21.66 -6.54 -2.65
CA GLY A 162 21.88 -7.55 -3.70
C GLY A 162 22.80 -7.05 -4.81
N LEU A 163 22.62 -5.81 -5.28
CA LEU A 163 23.54 -5.18 -6.23
C LEU A 163 24.95 -5.03 -5.66
N MET A 164 25.11 -4.65 -4.39
CA MET A 164 26.43 -4.52 -3.76
C MET A 164 27.13 -5.88 -3.62
N LEU A 165 26.41 -6.93 -3.22
CA LEU A 165 26.96 -8.29 -3.11
C LEU A 165 27.30 -8.86 -4.48
N TRP A 166 26.43 -8.68 -5.47
CA TRP A 166 26.72 -9.07 -6.85
C TRP A 166 27.94 -8.33 -7.40
N LEU A 167 28.04 -7.01 -7.22
CA LEU A 167 29.24 -6.24 -7.59
C LEU A 167 30.49 -6.74 -6.85
N HIS A 168 30.35 -7.25 -5.63
CA HIS A 168 31.47 -7.84 -4.89
C HIS A 168 31.88 -9.20 -5.48
N GLY A 169 30.90 -10.06 -5.80
CA GLY A 169 31.13 -11.31 -6.50
C GLY A 169 31.81 -11.08 -7.85
N ARG A 170 31.32 -10.10 -8.61
CA ARG A 170 31.89 -9.69 -9.90
C ARG A 170 33.34 -9.25 -9.80
N GLN A 171 33.73 -8.53 -8.75
CA GLN A 171 35.13 -8.15 -8.47
C GLN A 171 36.02 -9.37 -8.15
N HIS A 172 35.50 -10.38 -7.43
CA HIS A 172 36.23 -11.63 -7.21
C HIS A 172 36.41 -12.43 -8.50
N LEU A 173 35.41 -12.43 -9.37
CA LEU A 173 35.54 -13.02 -10.71
C LEU A 173 36.61 -12.30 -11.53
N GLU A 174 36.66 -10.96 -11.51
CA GLU A 174 37.75 -10.19 -12.15
C GLU A 174 39.13 -10.62 -11.63
N ALA A 175 39.24 -10.92 -10.34
CA ALA A 175 40.46 -11.43 -9.71
C ALA A 175 40.69 -12.96 -9.88
N GLY A 176 39.91 -13.65 -10.71
CA GLY A 176 40.04 -15.09 -10.97
C GLY A 176 39.50 -16.02 -9.87
N LYS A 177 38.89 -15.48 -8.81
CA LYS A 177 38.36 -16.25 -7.67
C LYS A 177 36.93 -16.75 -7.95
N ILE A 178 36.83 -17.77 -8.80
CA ILE A 178 35.55 -18.26 -9.36
C ILE A 178 34.53 -18.65 -8.27
N LYS A 179 34.90 -19.51 -7.31
CA LYS A 179 33.96 -20.03 -6.29
C LYS A 179 33.37 -18.91 -5.43
N THR A 180 34.23 -18.03 -4.93
CA THR A 180 33.83 -16.88 -4.11
C THR A 180 32.99 -15.89 -4.92
N GLY A 181 33.39 -15.62 -6.17
CA GLY A 181 32.66 -14.74 -7.06
C GLY A 181 31.26 -15.27 -7.40
N LEU A 182 31.13 -16.57 -7.65
CA LEU A 182 29.85 -17.24 -7.86
C LEU A 182 28.96 -17.16 -6.62
N GLY A 183 29.49 -17.53 -5.44
CA GLY A 183 28.71 -17.52 -4.18
C GLY A 183 28.10 -16.16 -3.87
N TRP A 184 28.89 -15.09 -3.96
CA TRP A 184 28.39 -13.73 -3.74
C TRP A 184 27.40 -13.27 -4.82
N SER A 185 27.57 -13.71 -6.06
CA SER A 185 26.66 -13.34 -7.14
C SER A 185 25.31 -14.06 -7.03
N VAL A 186 25.30 -15.33 -6.63
CA VAL A 186 24.06 -16.09 -6.37
C VAL A 186 23.35 -15.56 -5.13
N LEU A 187 24.08 -15.29 -4.05
CA LEU A 187 23.49 -14.67 -2.86
C LEU A 187 22.91 -13.28 -3.17
N GLY A 188 23.65 -12.46 -3.93
CA GLY A 188 23.25 -11.11 -4.30
C GLY A 188 22.07 -11.07 -5.25
N LEU A 189 22.10 -11.81 -6.36
CA LEU A 189 21.02 -11.77 -7.36
C LEU A 189 19.88 -12.74 -7.04
N GLY A 190 20.16 -13.96 -6.57
CA GLY A 190 19.13 -14.92 -6.21
C GLY A 190 18.51 -14.59 -4.86
N GLY A 191 19.33 -14.57 -3.81
CA GLY A 191 18.86 -14.40 -2.42
C GLY A 191 18.11 -13.09 -2.20
N PHE A 192 18.68 -11.95 -2.59
CA PHE A 192 18.02 -10.65 -2.38
C PHE A 192 16.87 -10.37 -3.35
N THR A 193 16.78 -11.03 -4.51
CA THR A 193 15.56 -10.96 -5.33
C THR A 193 14.41 -11.66 -4.61
N VAL A 194 14.65 -12.84 -4.03
CA VAL A 194 13.63 -13.55 -3.23
C VAL A 194 13.18 -12.71 -2.04
N LEU A 195 14.12 -12.18 -1.25
CA LEU A 195 13.79 -11.31 -0.11
C LEU A 195 13.03 -10.05 -0.54
N GLY A 196 13.42 -9.44 -1.67
CA GLY A 196 12.72 -8.30 -2.24
C GLY A 196 11.28 -8.63 -2.61
N VAL A 197 11.06 -9.75 -3.31
CA VAL A 197 9.72 -10.23 -3.72
C VAL A 197 8.84 -10.52 -2.50
N LEU A 198 9.39 -11.14 -1.46
CA LEU A 198 8.67 -11.39 -0.20
C LEU A 198 8.31 -10.11 0.57
N SER A 199 8.85 -8.96 0.19
CA SER A 199 8.44 -7.64 0.71
C SER A 199 7.41 -6.98 -0.20
N LYS A 200 7.67 -6.96 -1.52
CA LYS A 200 6.80 -6.41 -2.56
C LYS A 200 7.25 -6.91 -3.94
N ALA A 201 6.32 -7.05 -4.88
CA ALA A 201 6.61 -7.46 -6.26
C ALA A 201 7.76 -6.65 -6.93
N ASN A 202 7.95 -5.38 -6.58
CA ASN A 202 9.05 -4.52 -7.07
C ASN A 202 10.46 -5.10 -6.85
N GLY A 203 10.65 -5.96 -5.84
CA GLY A 203 11.92 -6.64 -5.62
C GLY A 203 12.35 -7.54 -6.78
N ALA A 204 11.39 -8.00 -7.62
CA ALA A 204 11.65 -8.81 -8.80
C ALA A 204 12.47 -8.07 -9.88
N LEU A 205 12.62 -6.75 -9.79
CA LEU A 205 13.37 -5.94 -10.77
C LEU A 205 14.89 -5.92 -10.53
N LEU A 206 15.38 -6.45 -9.39
CA LEU A 206 16.80 -6.53 -9.08
C LEU A 206 17.66 -7.14 -10.22
N PRO A 207 17.27 -8.28 -10.84
CA PRO A 207 17.93 -8.84 -12.02
C PRO A 207 18.10 -7.85 -13.18
N LEU A 208 17.07 -7.05 -13.48
CA LEU A 208 17.12 -6.07 -14.57
C LEU A 208 18.11 -4.95 -14.23
N TYR A 209 18.13 -4.46 -12.98
CA TYR A 209 19.11 -3.46 -12.56
C TYR A 209 20.55 -3.96 -12.67
N ALA A 210 20.81 -5.23 -12.31
CA ALA A 210 22.12 -5.84 -12.47
C ALA A 210 22.53 -5.93 -13.96
N LEU A 211 21.59 -6.33 -14.83
CA LEU A 211 21.82 -6.34 -16.29
C LEU A 211 22.16 -4.95 -16.83
N LEU A 212 21.43 -3.91 -16.41
CA LEU A 212 21.72 -2.53 -16.82
C LEU A 212 23.12 -2.10 -16.40
N ILE A 213 23.50 -2.37 -15.14
CA ILE A 213 24.83 -2.04 -14.63
C ILE A 213 25.91 -2.82 -15.40
N GLU A 214 25.71 -4.10 -15.66
CA GLU A 214 26.64 -4.91 -16.45
C GLU A 214 26.82 -4.35 -17.86
N ILE A 215 25.73 -4.05 -18.56
CA ILE A 215 25.76 -3.61 -19.96
C ILE A 215 26.32 -2.19 -20.11
N ILE A 216 25.91 -1.25 -19.25
CA ILE A 216 26.23 0.17 -19.38
C ILE A 216 27.59 0.51 -18.74
N VAL A 217 27.87 -0.06 -17.56
CA VAL A 217 29.02 0.31 -16.74
C VAL A 217 30.15 -0.71 -16.85
N LEU A 218 29.89 -1.98 -16.51
CA LEU A 218 30.93 -2.97 -16.24
C LEU A 218 31.52 -3.58 -17.51
N ALA A 219 30.72 -4.22 -18.37
CA ALA A 219 31.20 -4.93 -19.55
C ALA A 219 32.10 -4.08 -20.48
N PRO A 220 31.80 -2.77 -20.71
CA PRO A 220 32.67 -1.93 -21.54
C PRO A 220 33.99 -1.48 -20.88
N ARG A 221 34.12 -1.55 -19.54
CA ARG A 221 35.24 -0.93 -18.79
C ARG A 221 36.02 -1.88 -17.89
N ARG A 222 35.39 -2.98 -17.48
CA ARG A 222 35.90 -4.00 -16.57
C ARG A 222 35.65 -5.40 -17.18
N PRO A 223 36.32 -5.71 -18.32
CA PRO A 223 36.17 -7.02 -18.94
C PRO A 223 36.67 -8.13 -18.00
N LEU A 224 35.97 -9.25 -17.98
CA LEU A 224 36.41 -10.43 -17.24
C LEU A 224 37.54 -11.16 -17.98
N PRO A 225 38.46 -11.81 -17.26
CA PRO A 225 39.37 -12.79 -17.84
C PRO A 225 38.61 -13.88 -18.62
N ASP A 226 39.13 -14.27 -19.77
CA ASP A 226 38.58 -15.35 -20.57
C ASP A 226 38.68 -16.72 -19.87
N GLY A 227 38.00 -17.73 -20.42
CA GLY A 227 37.92 -19.07 -19.83
C GLY A 227 36.76 -19.24 -18.85
N ASN A 228 36.98 -19.99 -17.77
CA ASN A 228 35.92 -20.42 -16.85
C ASN A 228 35.27 -19.26 -16.09
N THR A 229 36.01 -18.19 -15.79
CA THR A 229 35.49 -16.99 -15.13
C THR A 229 34.37 -16.35 -15.93
N ARG A 230 34.61 -16.05 -17.22
CA ARG A 230 33.62 -15.45 -18.11
C ARG A 230 32.43 -16.37 -18.36
N ARG A 231 32.65 -17.70 -18.48
CA ARG A 231 31.56 -18.69 -18.59
C ARG A 231 30.69 -18.70 -17.33
N THR A 232 31.29 -18.70 -16.15
CA THR A 232 30.58 -18.68 -14.86
C THR A 232 29.73 -17.43 -14.72
N HIS A 233 30.30 -16.25 -14.99
CA HIS A 233 29.54 -14.99 -14.95
C HIS A 233 28.38 -14.98 -15.95
N ARG A 234 28.60 -15.47 -17.17
CA ARG A 234 27.52 -15.60 -18.17
C ARG A 234 26.40 -16.53 -17.70
N ALA A 235 26.74 -17.67 -17.08
CA ALA A 235 25.74 -18.58 -16.53
C ALA A 235 24.93 -17.93 -15.39
N VAL A 236 25.60 -17.19 -14.50
CA VAL A 236 24.95 -16.41 -13.45
C VAL A 236 24.03 -15.34 -14.04
N MET A 237 24.52 -14.53 -14.99
CA MET A 237 23.70 -13.49 -15.62
C MET A 237 22.56 -14.07 -16.46
N LEU A 238 22.72 -15.26 -17.02
CA LEU A 238 21.63 -15.97 -17.69
C LEU A 238 20.56 -16.41 -16.69
N MET A 239 20.96 -17.15 -15.64
CA MET A 239 20.06 -17.75 -14.66
C MET A 239 19.36 -16.73 -13.74
N PHE A 240 20.11 -15.73 -13.26
CA PHE A 240 19.62 -14.75 -12.27
C PHE A 240 19.45 -13.34 -12.84
N GLY A 241 19.76 -13.12 -14.11
CA GLY A 241 19.56 -11.86 -14.82
C GLY A 241 18.50 -12.01 -15.91
N ILE A 242 18.89 -12.67 -17.01
CA ILE A 242 18.13 -12.73 -18.27
C ILE A 242 16.84 -13.54 -18.11
N ILE A 243 16.89 -14.75 -17.55
CA ILE A 243 15.70 -15.60 -17.42
C ILE A 243 14.61 -14.91 -16.57
N PRO A 244 14.89 -14.38 -15.36
CA PRO A 244 13.90 -13.62 -14.59
C PRO A 244 13.39 -12.37 -15.33
N ALA A 245 14.29 -11.63 -15.99
CA ALA A 245 13.90 -10.43 -16.74
C ALA A 245 12.95 -10.75 -17.90
N THR A 246 13.23 -11.82 -18.64
CA THR A 246 12.38 -12.31 -19.72
C THR A 246 11.04 -12.80 -19.17
N ALA A 247 11.02 -13.53 -18.05
CA ALA A 247 9.78 -13.99 -17.42
C ALA A 247 8.88 -12.82 -17.00
N ILE A 248 9.45 -11.77 -16.40
CA ILE A 248 8.72 -10.54 -16.07
C ILE A 248 8.18 -9.87 -17.34
N GLY A 249 9.01 -9.75 -18.38
CA GLY A 249 8.58 -9.18 -19.66
C GLY A 249 7.42 -9.94 -20.31
N ILE A 250 7.48 -11.27 -20.33
CA ILE A 250 6.40 -12.14 -20.83
C ILE A 250 5.14 -11.97 -19.99
N TYR A 251 5.26 -11.95 -18.66
CA TYR A 251 4.12 -11.77 -17.76
C TYR A 251 3.42 -10.43 -17.96
N LEU A 252 4.18 -9.33 -18.02
CA LEU A 252 3.63 -8.00 -18.28
C LEU A 252 2.97 -7.91 -19.66
N ALA A 253 3.61 -8.49 -20.69
CA ALA A 253 3.03 -8.55 -22.03
C ALA A 253 1.73 -9.37 -22.05
N TYR A 254 1.70 -10.51 -21.36
CA TYR A 254 0.51 -11.35 -21.24
C TYR A 254 -0.65 -10.58 -20.60
N ILE A 255 -0.42 -9.94 -19.44
CA ILE A 255 -1.45 -9.12 -18.78
C ILE A 255 -1.90 -7.97 -19.66
N GLY A 256 -0.96 -7.28 -20.32
CA GLY A 256 -1.26 -6.15 -21.18
C GLY A 256 -2.13 -6.54 -22.37
N VAL A 257 -1.74 -7.58 -23.10
CA VAL A 257 -2.51 -8.09 -24.25
C VAL A 257 -3.86 -8.61 -23.81
N HIS A 258 -3.91 -9.44 -22.76
CA HIS A 258 -5.16 -10.00 -22.25
C HIS A 258 -6.12 -8.88 -21.79
N GLY A 259 -5.62 -7.87 -21.07
CA GLY A 259 -6.41 -6.73 -20.61
C GLY A 259 -6.94 -5.86 -21.75
N ILE A 260 -6.15 -5.66 -22.82
CA ILE A 260 -6.58 -4.89 -24.00
C ILE A 260 -7.60 -5.66 -24.85
N VAL A 261 -7.32 -6.93 -25.15
CA VAL A 261 -8.09 -7.73 -26.12
C VAL A 261 -9.41 -8.23 -25.54
N LEU A 262 -9.39 -8.73 -24.31
CA LEU A 262 -10.57 -9.34 -23.68
C LEU A 262 -11.38 -8.33 -22.87
N GLY A 263 -11.01 -7.05 -22.88
CA GLY A 263 -11.79 -5.98 -22.24
C GLY A 263 -11.74 -5.98 -20.72
N GLY A 264 -10.61 -6.35 -20.11
CA GLY A 264 -10.52 -6.47 -18.66
C GLY A 264 -10.13 -5.17 -17.94
N VAL A 265 -11.08 -4.55 -17.23
CA VAL A 265 -10.89 -3.94 -15.89
C VAL A 265 -12.21 -4.09 -15.10
N GLU A 266 -12.45 -5.27 -14.55
CA GLU A 266 -13.67 -5.60 -13.78
C GLU A 266 -13.51 -5.35 -12.27
N ASP A 267 -12.96 -4.18 -11.88
CA ASP A 267 -12.82 -3.78 -10.48
C ASP A 267 -13.46 -2.41 -10.20
N GLY A 268 -14.43 -1.98 -11.01
CA GLY A 268 -15.11 -0.70 -10.78
C GLY A 268 -14.26 0.55 -11.01
N ARG A 269 -13.15 0.43 -11.73
CA ARG A 269 -12.32 1.57 -12.13
C ARG A 269 -12.92 2.24 -13.36
N SER A 270 -12.73 3.56 -13.48
CA SER A 270 -13.25 4.37 -14.57
C SER A 270 -12.44 4.30 -15.87
N TRP A 271 -11.42 3.43 -15.93
CA TRP A 271 -10.49 3.33 -17.04
C TRP A 271 -10.16 1.88 -17.39
N SER A 272 -9.82 1.63 -18.65
CA SER A 272 -9.38 0.33 -19.16
C SER A 272 -7.85 0.17 -19.11
N ILE A 273 -7.33 -1.07 -19.23
CA ILE A 273 -5.87 -1.31 -19.32
C ILE A 273 -5.24 -0.55 -20.48
N GLY A 274 -5.92 -0.45 -21.62
CA GLY A 274 -5.46 0.34 -22.76
C GLY A 274 -5.33 1.83 -22.41
N GLN A 275 -6.34 2.40 -21.75
CA GLN A 275 -6.31 3.78 -21.28
C GLN A 275 -5.22 4.00 -20.23
N ARG A 276 -5.01 3.05 -19.31
CA ARG A 276 -3.90 3.08 -18.36
C ARG A 276 -2.56 3.16 -19.08
N LEU A 277 -2.29 2.25 -20.02
CA LEU A 277 -1.02 2.24 -20.77
C LEU A 277 -0.81 3.52 -21.59
N LEU A 278 -1.87 4.15 -22.11
CA LEU A 278 -1.80 5.48 -22.73
C LEU A 278 -1.55 6.60 -21.71
N THR A 279 -2.00 6.43 -20.47
CA THR A 279 -1.88 7.43 -19.40
C THR A 279 -0.51 7.42 -18.72
N GLU A 280 0.08 6.23 -18.52
CA GLU A 280 1.33 6.06 -17.77
C GLU A 280 2.48 6.93 -18.29
N PRO A 281 2.66 7.19 -19.60
CA PRO A 281 3.66 8.15 -20.06
C PRO A 281 3.52 9.55 -19.46
N ARG A 282 2.28 10.05 -19.28
CA ARG A 282 2.04 11.35 -18.63
C ARG A 282 2.37 11.29 -17.14
N VAL A 283 1.96 10.21 -16.47
CA VAL A 283 2.25 9.96 -15.06
C VAL A 283 3.76 9.94 -14.81
N LEU A 284 4.52 9.26 -15.66
CA LEU A 284 5.98 9.20 -15.59
C LEU A 284 6.64 10.56 -15.81
N MET A 285 6.10 11.39 -16.71
CA MET A 285 6.55 12.78 -16.89
C MET A 285 6.21 13.65 -15.67
N ASP A 286 5.05 13.46 -15.03
CA ASP A 286 4.69 14.17 -13.80
C ASP A 286 5.58 13.75 -12.62
N TYR A 287 5.95 12.47 -12.51
CA TYR A 287 6.94 12.02 -11.54
C TYR A 287 8.32 12.63 -11.79
N LEU A 288 8.78 12.68 -13.05
CA LEU A 288 10.03 13.37 -13.40
C LEU A 288 9.95 14.86 -13.05
N LYS A 289 8.81 15.51 -13.29
CA LYS A 289 8.57 16.89 -12.88
C LYS A 289 8.67 17.03 -11.37
N LEU A 290 8.11 16.13 -10.58
CA LEU A 290 8.21 16.18 -9.11
C LEU A 290 9.63 15.94 -8.59
N LEU A 291 10.42 15.11 -9.27
CA LEU A 291 11.81 14.83 -8.91
C LEU A 291 12.75 15.99 -9.24
N TRP A 292 12.54 16.68 -10.37
CA TRP A 292 13.44 17.74 -10.83
C TRP A 292 12.94 19.16 -10.53
N LEU A 293 11.65 19.34 -10.27
CA LEU A 293 11.00 20.57 -9.83
C LEU A 293 10.23 20.28 -8.52
N PRO A 294 10.95 20.01 -7.41
CA PRO A 294 10.33 19.63 -6.15
C PRO A 294 9.49 20.77 -5.59
N ARG A 295 8.42 20.38 -4.91
CA ARG A 295 7.50 21.28 -4.21
C ARG A 295 7.14 20.68 -2.84
N PRO A 296 6.92 21.52 -1.81
CA PRO A 296 6.60 21.04 -0.47
C PRO A 296 5.25 20.30 -0.41
N PHE A 297 4.29 20.71 -1.25
CA PHE A 297 2.95 20.13 -1.28
C PHE A 297 2.64 19.50 -2.64
N SER A 298 1.99 18.35 -2.62
CA SER A 298 1.54 17.63 -3.80
C SER A 298 0.16 17.01 -3.55
N SER A 299 -0.39 16.27 -4.52
CA SER A 299 -1.73 15.68 -4.46
C SER A 299 -1.90 14.66 -3.34
N GLY A 300 -0.82 14.15 -2.73
CA GLY A 300 -0.89 13.21 -1.63
C GLY A 300 -1.41 11.85 -2.06
N LEU A 301 -2.28 11.24 -1.26
CA LEU A 301 -2.82 9.90 -1.51
C LEU A 301 -4.02 9.90 -2.47
N PHE A 302 -4.72 11.03 -2.60
CA PHE A 302 -5.94 11.14 -3.41
C PHE A 302 -5.61 11.64 -4.81
N ASN A 303 -5.57 10.71 -5.76
CA ASN A 303 -5.18 10.96 -7.15
C ASN A 303 -6.25 10.51 -8.16
N ASP A 304 -7.46 10.28 -7.68
CA ASP A 304 -8.62 9.83 -8.45
C ASP A 304 -9.16 10.88 -9.43
N GLN A 305 -8.78 12.15 -9.27
CA GLN A 305 -9.03 13.19 -10.27
C GLN A 305 -8.07 13.13 -11.47
N TYR A 306 -7.03 12.29 -11.44
CA TYR A 306 -6.07 12.20 -12.54
C TYR A 306 -6.75 11.59 -13.78
N ALA A 307 -7.01 12.42 -14.79
CA ALA A 307 -7.76 12.01 -15.97
C ALA A 307 -6.98 10.98 -16.82
N ALA A 308 -7.59 9.81 -17.00
CA ALA A 308 -7.13 8.78 -17.91
C ALA A 308 -7.11 9.30 -19.36
N SER A 309 -6.06 8.94 -20.10
CA SER A 309 -5.94 9.20 -21.53
C SER A 309 -6.91 8.32 -22.31
N SER A 310 -7.89 8.94 -22.96
CA SER A 310 -8.89 8.25 -23.79
C SER A 310 -8.41 8.05 -25.24
N SER A 311 -7.44 8.84 -25.69
CA SER A 311 -6.80 8.68 -27.00
C SER A 311 -5.36 9.23 -27.00
N TRP A 312 -4.66 9.07 -28.12
CA TRP A 312 -3.31 9.60 -28.31
C TRP A 312 -3.21 11.13 -28.15
N LEU A 313 -4.32 11.84 -28.39
CA LEU A 313 -4.37 13.31 -28.36
C LEU A 313 -5.27 13.86 -27.25
N HIS A 314 -5.94 13.00 -26.48
CA HIS A 314 -6.81 13.41 -25.37
C HIS A 314 -6.45 12.68 -24.08
N PRO A 315 -5.93 13.39 -23.08
CA PRO A 315 -5.48 14.79 -23.10
C PRO A 315 -4.33 15.07 -24.09
N ALA A 316 -4.18 16.33 -24.50
CA ALA A 316 -3.18 16.77 -25.49
C ALA A 316 -1.73 16.47 -25.08
N THR A 317 -1.49 16.23 -23.79
CA THR A 317 -0.18 15.86 -23.24
C THR A 317 0.19 14.39 -23.46
N THR A 318 -0.73 13.53 -23.91
CA THR A 318 -0.52 12.08 -24.05
C THR A 318 0.61 11.75 -25.04
N LEU A 319 0.44 12.08 -26.33
CA LEU A 319 1.45 11.84 -27.35
C LEU A 319 2.79 12.55 -27.06
N PRO A 320 2.83 13.84 -26.67
CA PRO A 320 4.08 14.50 -26.29
C PRO A 320 4.82 13.80 -25.15
N SER A 321 4.11 13.32 -24.12
CA SER A 321 4.74 12.61 -22.99
C SER A 321 5.33 11.28 -23.42
N LEU A 322 4.62 10.54 -24.28
CA LEU A 322 5.14 9.29 -24.86
C LEU A 322 6.40 9.53 -25.68
N LEU A 323 6.37 10.51 -26.60
CA LEU A 323 7.53 10.86 -27.43
C LEU A 323 8.71 11.32 -26.57
N ALA A 324 8.47 12.11 -25.51
CA ALA A 324 9.50 12.55 -24.58
C ALA A 324 10.16 11.36 -23.86
N ILE A 325 9.38 10.39 -23.38
CA ILE A 325 9.92 9.19 -22.73
C ILE A 325 10.73 8.33 -23.70
N VAL A 326 10.22 8.10 -24.90
CA VAL A 326 10.94 7.37 -25.95
C VAL A 326 12.26 8.07 -26.27
N ALA A 327 12.25 9.39 -26.42
CA ALA A 327 13.45 10.19 -26.66
C ALA A 327 14.46 10.11 -25.49
N LEU A 328 13.99 10.17 -24.24
CA LEU A 328 14.85 10.04 -23.05
C LEU A 328 15.51 8.67 -22.98
N ILE A 329 14.75 7.59 -23.19
CA ILE A 329 15.28 6.21 -23.18
C ILE A 329 16.25 6.00 -24.34
N ALA A 330 15.85 6.38 -25.56
CA ALA A 330 16.68 6.22 -26.76
C ALA A 330 17.97 7.06 -26.67
N GLY A 331 17.88 8.30 -26.22
CA GLY A 331 19.03 9.19 -26.02
C GLY A 331 19.98 8.65 -24.95
N ALA A 332 19.45 8.23 -23.79
CA ALA A 332 20.23 7.58 -22.74
C ALA A 332 20.95 6.33 -23.26
N TRP A 333 20.25 5.47 -24.00
CA TRP A 333 20.83 4.26 -24.57
C TRP A 333 21.91 4.58 -25.62
N HIS A 334 21.66 5.56 -26.50
CA HIS A 334 22.61 6.00 -27.53
C HIS A 334 23.90 6.54 -26.90
N TRP A 335 23.80 7.41 -25.89
CA TRP A 335 24.96 8.03 -25.22
C TRP A 335 25.59 7.18 -24.10
N ARG A 336 25.12 5.95 -23.86
CA ARG A 336 25.57 5.10 -22.73
C ARG A 336 27.08 4.87 -22.64
N ARG A 337 27.80 4.89 -23.76
CA ARG A 337 29.26 4.75 -23.77
C ARG A 337 29.97 6.04 -23.32
N ARG A 338 29.43 7.20 -23.69
CA ARG A 338 30.03 8.52 -23.39
C ARG A 338 29.62 9.05 -22.02
N HIS A 339 28.36 8.88 -21.63
CA HIS A 339 27.79 9.34 -20.37
C HIS A 339 27.11 8.18 -19.61
N PRO A 340 27.88 7.17 -19.14
CA PRO A 340 27.32 5.95 -18.55
C PRO A 340 26.50 6.19 -17.28
N ALA A 341 26.89 7.15 -16.43
CA ALA A 341 26.16 7.46 -15.20
C ALA A 341 24.77 8.06 -15.50
N LEU A 342 24.70 8.98 -16.48
CA LEU A 342 23.43 9.57 -16.92
C LEU A 342 22.54 8.52 -17.59
N ALA A 343 23.11 7.74 -18.50
CA ALA A 343 22.38 6.68 -19.18
C ALA A 343 21.83 5.65 -18.19
N LEU A 344 22.65 5.23 -17.22
CA LEU A 344 22.23 4.31 -16.17
C LEU A 344 21.12 4.92 -15.33
N ALA A 345 21.24 6.16 -14.85
CA ALA A 345 20.20 6.80 -14.04
C ALA A 345 18.84 6.87 -14.75
N VAL A 346 18.84 7.26 -16.03
CA VAL A 346 17.61 7.38 -16.83
C VAL A 346 16.99 6.00 -17.08
N VAL A 347 17.76 5.03 -17.56
CA VAL A 347 17.21 3.70 -17.88
C VAL A 347 16.84 2.92 -16.61
N PHE A 348 17.59 3.09 -15.52
CA PHE A 348 17.27 2.53 -14.20
C PHE A 348 15.91 3.03 -13.69
N TYR A 349 15.64 4.34 -13.84
CA TYR A 349 14.36 4.92 -13.47
C TYR A 349 13.20 4.27 -14.24
N PHE A 350 13.27 4.20 -15.57
CA PHE A 350 12.20 3.61 -16.36
C PHE A 350 12.04 2.11 -16.15
N VAL A 351 13.13 1.36 -15.95
CA VAL A 351 13.05 -0.05 -15.56
C VAL A 351 12.37 -0.22 -14.20
N GLY A 352 12.63 0.68 -13.25
CA GLY A 352 11.97 0.62 -11.94
C GLY A 352 10.48 0.88 -11.97
N GLN A 353 9.98 1.51 -13.03
CA GLN A 353 8.56 1.79 -13.20
C GLN A 353 7.81 0.66 -13.94
N LEU A 354 8.51 -0.39 -14.37
CA LEU A 354 7.91 -1.46 -15.18
C LEU A 354 6.78 -2.21 -14.47
N LEU A 355 6.85 -2.45 -13.17
CA LEU A 355 5.79 -3.20 -12.48
C LEU A 355 4.62 -2.30 -12.08
N GLU A 356 4.88 -1.06 -11.67
CA GLU A 356 3.84 -0.20 -11.10
C GLU A 356 3.21 0.79 -12.08
N SER A 357 3.85 1.05 -13.24
CA SER A 357 3.40 1.99 -14.27
C SER A 357 3.32 1.33 -15.66
N SER A 358 2.78 0.11 -15.71
CA SER A 358 2.52 -0.62 -16.95
C SER A 358 1.18 -1.38 -16.93
N SER A 359 1.16 -2.64 -17.37
CA SER A 359 -0.01 -3.47 -17.62
C SER A 359 -0.73 -3.98 -16.38
N ILE A 360 -0.07 -4.03 -15.21
CA ILE A 360 -0.73 -4.46 -13.96
C ILE A 360 -1.80 -3.41 -13.59
N PRO A 361 -3.06 -3.80 -13.33
CA PRO A 361 -4.19 -2.90 -13.08
C PRO A 361 -4.14 -2.21 -11.70
N LEU A 362 -3.07 -1.49 -11.41
CA LEU A 362 -2.97 -0.63 -10.22
C LEU A 362 -3.61 0.74 -10.49
N GLU A 363 -3.82 1.54 -9.45
CA GLU A 363 -4.23 2.95 -9.61
C GLU A 363 -3.28 3.72 -10.54
N LEU A 364 -3.78 4.72 -11.28
CA LEU A 364 -2.97 5.41 -12.29
C LEU A 364 -1.75 6.11 -11.70
N TYR A 365 -1.88 6.70 -10.51
CA TYR A 365 -0.85 7.56 -9.94
C TYR A 365 -0.68 7.32 -8.44
N PHE A 366 0.56 7.12 -8.02
CA PHE A 366 0.99 7.14 -6.62
C PHE A 366 2.46 7.54 -6.49
N GLU A 367 2.72 8.49 -5.59
CA GLU A 367 4.05 9.08 -5.43
C GLU A 367 5.10 8.09 -4.91
N HIS A 368 4.68 7.17 -4.03
CA HIS A 368 5.57 6.21 -3.39
C HIS A 368 6.25 5.24 -4.37
N ARG A 369 5.72 5.12 -5.61
CA ARG A 369 6.31 4.34 -6.71
C ARG A 369 7.72 4.81 -7.09
N ASN A 370 8.06 6.07 -6.77
CA ASN A 370 9.34 6.66 -7.12
C ASN A 370 10.50 6.27 -6.20
N TYR A 371 10.25 5.56 -5.08
CA TYR A 371 11.26 5.31 -4.07
C TYR A 371 12.49 4.56 -4.61
N VAL A 372 12.28 3.40 -5.26
CA VAL A 372 13.37 2.63 -5.91
C VAL A 372 13.81 3.28 -7.23
N PRO A 373 12.91 3.65 -8.18
CA PRO A 373 13.31 4.25 -9.46
C PRO A 373 14.21 5.49 -9.33
N ALA A 374 14.02 6.30 -8.29
CA ALA A 374 14.78 7.53 -8.10
C ALA A 374 16.17 7.33 -7.50
N LEU A 375 16.56 6.12 -7.06
CA LEU A 375 17.82 5.86 -6.34
C LEU A 375 19.05 6.46 -7.05
N LEU A 376 19.16 6.27 -8.36
CA LEU A 376 20.31 6.76 -9.15
C LEU A 376 20.08 8.14 -9.78
N MET A 377 18.87 8.70 -9.67
CA MET A 377 18.42 9.86 -10.45
C MET A 377 19.32 11.09 -10.28
N PHE A 378 19.75 11.36 -9.04
CA PHE A 378 20.55 12.55 -8.71
C PHE A 378 22.06 12.32 -8.80
N TRP A 379 22.52 11.10 -9.10
CA TRP A 379 23.95 10.80 -9.20
C TRP A 379 24.67 11.56 -10.32
N PRO A 380 24.11 11.70 -11.55
CA PRO A 380 24.74 12.52 -12.60
C PRO A 380 24.91 13.99 -12.20
N LEU A 381 23.92 14.57 -11.51
CA LEU A 381 24.02 15.94 -10.98
C LEU A 381 25.13 16.02 -9.93
N GLY A 382 25.20 15.04 -9.01
CA GLY A 382 26.29 14.91 -8.05
C GLY A 382 27.66 14.84 -8.70
N LEU A 383 27.81 14.13 -9.82
CA LEU A 383 29.06 14.03 -10.58
C LEU A 383 29.48 15.34 -11.24
N TRP A 384 28.52 16.15 -11.68
CA TRP A 384 28.77 17.48 -12.26
C TRP A 384 29.12 18.52 -11.18
N LEU A 385 28.41 18.50 -10.05
CA LEU A 385 28.68 19.37 -8.90
C LEU A 385 30.05 19.06 -8.28
N ALA A 386 30.38 17.77 -8.11
CA ALA A 386 31.64 17.34 -7.52
C ALA A 386 32.88 17.69 -8.38
N ASP A 387 32.69 18.00 -9.67
CA ASP A 387 33.75 18.47 -10.55
C ASP A 387 34.00 19.96 -10.37
N THR A 388 34.79 20.32 -9.34
CA THR A 388 35.04 21.72 -8.97
C THR A 388 36.19 22.37 -9.71
N ARG A 389 36.62 21.81 -10.85
CA ARG A 389 37.70 22.39 -11.68
C ARG A 389 37.26 23.73 -12.30
N THR A 390 35.97 23.85 -12.60
CA THR A 390 35.34 25.07 -13.10
C THR A 390 34.20 25.50 -12.17
N LEU A 391 33.94 26.81 -12.10
CA LEU A 391 32.83 27.41 -11.33
C LEU A 391 32.79 26.95 -9.86
N ARG A 392 33.97 26.85 -9.21
CA ARG A 392 34.12 26.30 -7.86
C ARG A 392 33.16 26.93 -6.85
N LEU A 393 33.17 28.25 -6.72
CA LEU A 393 32.32 28.98 -5.76
C LEU A 393 30.82 28.82 -6.08
N PRO A 394 30.34 29.06 -7.32
CA PRO A 394 28.95 28.80 -7.68
C PRO A 394 28.49 27.37 -7.41
N LYS A 395 29.33 26.36 -7.69
CA LYS A 395 28.99 24.95 -7.44
C LYS A 395 28.83 24.63 -5.96
N TYR A 396 29.72 25.15 -5.10
CA TYR A 396 29.56 24.97 -3.65
C TYR A 396 28.33 25.69 -3.10
N ALA A 397 28.05 26.90 -3.57
CA ALA A 397 26.82 27.61 -3.21
C ALA A 397 25.57 26.81 -3.65
N LEU A 398 25.57 26.29 -4.87
CA LEU A 398 24.47 25.47 -5.38
C LEU A 398 24.29 24.16 -4.60
N MET A 399 25.38 23.48 -4.20
CA MET A 399 25.29 22.30 -3.32
C MET A 399 24.57 22.66 -2.02
N LEU A 400 24.97 23.74 -1.35
CA LEU A 400 24.36 24.15 -0.08
C LEU A 400 22.89 24.54 -0.26
N VAL A 401 22.59 25.39 -1.25
CA VAL A 401 21.22 25.86 -1.54
C VAL A 401 20.29 24.70 -1.88
N LEU A 402 20.71 23.74 -2.71
CA LEU A 402 19.89 22.59 -3.04
C LEU A 402 19.56 21.76 -1.80
N LEU A 403 20.57 21.47 -0.97
CA LEU A 403 20.39 20.67 0.24
C LEU A 403 19.47 21.35 1.26
N LEU A 404 19.67 22.65 1.51
CA LEU A 404 18.83 23.41 2.43
C LEU A 404 17.39 23.55 1.90
N THR A 405 17.22 23.79 0.61
CA THR A 405 15.89 23.90 -0.01
C THR A 405 15.13 22.58 0.07
N LEU A 406 15.79 21.45 -0.23
CA LEU A 406 15.17 20.12 -0.12
C LEU A 406 14.85 19.77 1.34
N ALA A 407 15.76 20.05 2.29
CA ALA A 407 15.50 19.86 3.71
C ALA A 407 14.30 20.68 4.19
N TRP A 408 14.20 21.96 3.78
CA TRP A 408 13.07 22.83 4.09
C TRP A 408 11.76 22.29 3.51
N MET A 409 11.74 21.93 2.22
CA MET A 409 10.54 21.37 1.58
C MET A 409 10.11 20.05 2.22
N THR A 410 11.06 19.20 2.58
CA THR A 410 10.80 17.94 3.29
C THR A 410 10.24 18.18 4.68
N HIS A 411 10.75 19.18 5.40
CA HIS A 411 10.21 19.57 6.70
C HIS A 411 8.78 20.09 6.60
N ALA A 412 8.52 21.05 5.71
CA ALA A 412 7.17 21.58 5.49
C ALA A 412 6.17 20.48 5.09
N ARG A 413 6.64 19.51 4.31
CA ARG A 413 5.82 18.36 3.94
C ARG A 413 5.61 17.40 5.11
N ALA A 414 6.63 17.10 5.89
CA ALA A 414 6.52 16.26 7.07
C ALA A 414 5.57 16.87 8.11
N GLU A 415 5.52 18.19 8.25
CA GLU A 415 4.55 18.90 9.10
C GLU A 415 3.11 18.63 8.69
N VAL A 416 2.80 18.72 7.39
CA VAL A 416 1.47 18.35 6.87
C VAL A 416 1.17 16.89 7.15
N TRP A 417 2.12 15.98 6.94
CA TRP A 417 1.93 14.55 7.20
C TRP A 417 1.83 14.20 8.70
N GLY A 418 2.31 15.07 9.58
CA GLY A 418 2.23 14.96 11.02
C GLY A 418 0.90 15.42 11.62
N ASN A 419 0.06 16.13 10.85
CA ASN A 419 -1.20 16.69 11.33
C ASN A 419 -2.38 16.26 10.43
N VAL A 420 -3.27 15.42 10.96
CA VAL A 420 -4.42 14.86 10.23
C VAL A 420 -5.36 15.94 9.70
N GLN A 421 -5.60 17.00 10.47
CA GLN A 421 -6.49 18.09 10.06
C GLN A 421 -5.89 18.91 8.92
N THR A 422 -4.65 19.38 9.08
CA THR A 422 -3.95 20.13 8.03
C THR A 422 -3.82 19.29 6.77
N GLN A 423 -3.46 18.01 6.90
CA GLN A 423 -3.35 17.09 5.77
C GLN A 423 -4.66 16.97 4.99
N ALA A 424 -5.76 16.71 5.68
CA ALA A 424 -7.05 16.50 5.03
C ALA A 424 -7.51 17.75 4.28
N LEU A 425 -7.36 18.93 4.88
CA LEU A 425 -7.75 20.20 4.28
C LEU A 425 -6.85 20.58 3.10
N VAL A 426 -5.52 20.48 3.25
CA VAL A 426 -4.57 20.79 2.18
C VAL A 426 -4.78 19.88 0.98
N TRP A 427 -4.99 18.57 1.19
CA TRP A 427 -5.24 17.64 0.09
C TRP A 427 -6.59 17.89 -0.60
N ALA A 428 -7.63 18.29 0.14
CA ALA A 428 -8.90 18.68 -0.48
C ALA A 428 -8.81 20.00 -1.25
N THR A 429 -7.95 20.93 -0.84
CA THR A 429 -7.69 22.16 -1.61
C THR A 429 -6.89 21.89 -2.89
N ILE A 430 -5.89 21.00 -2.82
CA ILE A 430 -5.08 20.61 -3.99
C ILE A 430 -5.89 19.75 -4.96
N ASN A 431 -6.82 18.94 -4.43
CA ASN A 431 -7.65 18.02 -5.20
C ASN A 431 -9.15 18.38 -5.08
N PRO A 432 -9.60 19.51 -5.65
CA PRO A 432 -10.99 19.96 -5.53
C PRO A 432 -11.98 18.98 -6.17
N ASP A 433 -11.57 18.30 -7.24
CA ASP A 433 -12.42 17.41 -8.02
C ASP A 433 -12.31 15.94 -7.58
N SER A 434 -11.57 15.63 -6.52
CA SER A 434 -11.44 14.29 -5.95
C SER A 434 -12.54 14.02 -4.91
N PRO A 435 -13.50 13.11 -5.19
CA PRO A 435 -14.48 12.67 -4.21
C PRO A 435 -13.82 12.14 -2.94
N ARG A 436 -12.73 11.36 -3.06
CA ARG A 436 -12.03 10.78 -1.91
C ARG A 436 -11.39 11.85 -1.04
N ALA A 437 -10.76 12.87 -1.63
CA ALA A 437 -10.16 13.98 -0.87
C ALA A 437 -11.21 14.83 -0.16
N GLN A 438 -12.30 15.18 -0.86
CA GLN A 438 -13.40 15.94 -0.26
C GLN A 438 -14.11 15.16 0.86
N ALA A 439 -14.34 13.86 0.67
CA ALA A 439 -14.91 12.98 1.68
C ALA A 439 -14.04 12.92 2.95
N ASN A 440 -12.72 12.77 2.77
CA ASN A 440 -11.76 12.73 3.86
C ASN A 440 -11.74 14.05 4.64
N ALA A 441 -11.66 15.18 3.94
CA ALA A 441 -11.73 16.50 4.59
C ALA A 441 -13.03 16.72 5.34
N ALA A 442 -14.18 16.36 4.75
CA ALA A 442 -15.47 16.48 5.42
C ALA A 442 -15.57 15.62 6.68
N GLN A 443 -15.03 14.39 6.65
CA GLN A 443 -15.00 13.53 7.83
C GLN A 443 -14.16 14.15 8.96
N VAL A 444 -13.00 14.70 8.63
CA VAL A 444 -12.13 15.37 9.61
C VAL A 444 -12.75 16.67 10.13
N GLU A 445 -13.42 17.45 9.26
CA GLU A 445 -14.19 18.63 9.67
C GLU A 445 -15.31 18.27 10.66
N ALA A 446 -16.07 17.19 10.40
CA ALA A 446 -17.09 16.69 11.31
C ALA A 446 -16.50 16.27 12.67
N GLN A 447 -15.47 15.41 12.65
CA GLN A 447 -14.79 14.93 13.86
C GLN A 447 -14.14 16.02 14.70
N THR A 448 -13.74 17.14 14.09
CA THR A 448 -13.14 18.30 14.78
C THR A 448 -14.17 19.35 15.19
N GLY A 449 -15.47 19.04 15.17
CA GLY A 449 -16.54 19.93 15.66
C GLY A 449 -17.04 20.94 14.64
N HIS A 450 -16.76 20.75 13.34
CA HIS A 450 -17.19 21.62 12.24
C HIS A 450 -18.16 20.93 11.25
N PRO A 451 -19.23 20.23 11.70
CA PRO A 451 -20.10 19.45 10.81
C PRO A 451 -20.82 20.30 9.77
N ARG A 452 -21.10 21.59 10.05
CA ARG A 452 -21.69 22.50 9.05
C ARG A 452 -20.74 22.79 7.88
N ALA A 453 -19.42 22.81 8.12
CA ALA A 453 -18.43 22.96 7.06
C ALA A 453 -18.39 21.69 6.19
N ALA A 454 -18.36 20.52 6.85
CA ALA A 454 -18.43 19.22 6.20
C ALA A 454 -19.66 19.08 5.30
N VAL A 455 -20.84 19.45 5.81
CA VAL A 455 -22.10 19.45 5.03
C VAL A 455 -21.97 20.32 3.79
N ARG A 456 -21.51 21.56 3.92
CA ARG A 456 -21.36 22.47 2.77
C ARG A 456 -20.38 21.92 1.72
N ARG A 457 -19.26 21.36 2.16
CA ARG A 457 -18.26 20.73 1.28
C ARG A 457 -18.87 19.60 0.47
N LEU A 458 -19.56 18.68 1.14
CA LEU A 458 -20.14 17.50 0.50
C LEU A 458 -21.30 17.84 -0.43
N GLN A 459 -22.15 18.81 -0.06
CA GLN A 459 -23.29 19.22 -0.87
C GLN A 459 -22.89 19.81 -2.22
N VAL A 460 -21.82 20.62 -2.26
CA VAL A 460 -21.33 21.20 -3.52
C VAL A 460 -20.87 20.10 -4.48
N MET A 461 -20.15 19.10 -3.97
CA MET A 461 -19.61 18.01 -4.79
C MET A 461 -20.71 17.02 -5.23
N LEU A 462 -21.66 16.69 -4.35
CA LEU A 462 -22.78 15.81 -4.68
C LEU A 462 -23.73 16.40 -5.73
N ALA A 463 -23.79 17.73 -5.83
CA ALA A 463 -24.59 18.39 -6.87
C ALA A 463 -24.08 18.07 -8.29
N SER A 464 -22.77 17.91 -8.47
CA SER A 464 -22.16 17.52 -9.75
C SER A 464 -21.91 16.02 -9.89
N GLN A 465 -21.84 15.28 -8.77
CA GLN A 465 -21.57 13.84 -8.74
C GLN A 465 -22.54 13.08 -7.82
N PRO A 466 -23.83 12.94 -8.20
CA PRO A 466 -24.86 12.37 -7.33
C PRO A 466 -24.67 10.88 -7.02
N ASP A 467 -23.93 10.15 -7.87
CA ASP A 467 -23.73 8.71 -7.71
C ASP A 467 -22.55 8.34 -6.77
N GLN A 468 -21.90 9.34 -6.15
CA GLN A 468 -20.76 9.12 -5.26
C GLN A 468 -21.19 8.68 -3.86
N VAL A 469 -21.19 7.37 -3.62
CA VAL A 469 -21.63 6.75 -2.35
C VAL A 469 -20.87 7.29 -1.14
N GLN A 470 -19.54 7.37 -1.21
CA GLN A 470 -18.75 7.86 -0.07
C GLN A 470 -19.15 9.28 0.34
N LEU A 471 -19.41 10.17 -0.63
CA LEU A 471 -19.85 11.53 -0.34
C LEU A 471 -21.26 11.54 0.25
N ALA A 472 -22.18 10.75 -0.31
CA ALA A 472 -23.57 10.70 0.14
C ALA A 472 -23.68 10.16 1.58
N LEU A 473 -22.93 9.11 1.91
CA LEU A 473 -22.87 8.53 3.26
C LEU A 473 -22.22 9.47 4.27
N ASN A 474 -21.10 10.12 3.90
CA ASN A 474 -20.47 11.11 4.78
C ASN A 474 -21.39 12.32 5.02
N LEU A 475 -22.23 12.69 4.03
CA LEU A 475 -23.19 13.79 4.19
C LEU A 475 -24.25 13.43 5.22
N ILE A 476 -24.76 12.19 5.20
CA ILE A 476 -25.70 11.70 6.23
C ILE A 476 -25.07 11.80 7.61
N GLY A 477 -23.83 11.34 7.79
CA GLY A 477 -23.11 11.43 9.06
C GLY A 477 -22.97 12.88 9.55
N ALA A 478 -22.46 13.78 8.70
CA ALA A 478 -22.30 15.19 9.04
C ALA A 478 -23.64 15.93 9.32
N ARG A 479 -24.72 15.51 8.66
CA ARG A 479 -26.08 16.03 8.91
C ARG A 479 -26.62 15.56 10.25
N CYS A 480 -26.39 14.30 10.63
CA CYS A 480 -26.77 13.81 11.95
C CYS A 480 -26.15 14.65 13.08
N GLU A 481 -24.89 15.09 12.91
CA GLU A 481 -24.22 15.95 13.89
C GLU A 481 -24.66 17.42 13.88
N SER A 482 -25.39 17.87 12.84
CA SER A 482 -25.69 19.30 12.62
C SER A 482 -27.19 19.66 12.57
N GLY A 483 -28.09 18.71 12.79
CA GLY A 483 -29.53 18.98 12.89
C GLY A 483 -30.47 17.94 12.27
N GLY A 484 -29.96 16.80 11.82
CA GLY A 484 -30.76 15.69 11.27
C GLY A 484 -30.70 15.57 9.74
N VAL A 485 -31.23 14.45 9.25
CA VAL A 485 -31.16 14.00 7.86
C VAL A 485 -32.51 14.25 7.18
N SER A 486 -32.49 14.91 6.01
CA SER A 486 -33.70 15.12 5.22
C SER A 486 -34.01 13.91 4.33
N PRO A 487 -35.27 13.72 3.90
CA PRO A 487 -35.62 12.70 2.92
C PRO A 487 -34.83 12.81 1.61
N ALA A 488 -34.52 14.03 1.17
CA ALA A 488 -33.71 14.27 -0.02
C ALA A 488 -32.30 13.66 0.10
N ASN A 489 -31.65 13.80 1.26
CA ASN A 489 -30.33 13.23 1.49
C ASN A 489 -30.36 11.69 1.40
N LEU A 490 -31.42 11.06 1.93
CA LEU A 490 -31.61 9.61 1.85
C LEU A 490 -31.84 9.16 0.41
N THR A 491 -32.67 9.87 -0.35
CA THR A 491 -32.90 9.57 -1.77
C THR A 491 -31.60 9.65 -2.58
N THR A 492 -30.77 10.67 -2.35
CA THR A 492 -29.45 10.77 -3.00
C THR A 492 -28.55 9.59 -2.62
N ALA A 493 -28.49 9.21 -1.35
CA ALA A 493 -27.70 8.06 -0.92
C ALA A 493 -28.21 6.73 -1.49
N GLN A 494 -29.53 6.54 -1.60
CA GLN A 494 -30.12 5.38 -2.26
C GLN A 494 -29.75 5.32 -3.74
N GLN A 495 -29.83 6.44 -4.45
CA GLN A 495 -29.45 6.51 -5.86
C GLN A 495 -27.96 6.16 -6.04
N ALA A 496 -27.09 6.73 -5.21
CA ALA A 496 -25.67 6.41 -5.22
C ALA A 496 -25.43 4.91 -4.97
N MET A 497 -26.11 4.32 -3.99
CA MET A 497 -26.00 2.88 -3.70
C MET A 497 -26.43 2.01 -4.89
N ARG A 498 -27.47 2.40 -5.64
CA ARG A 498 -27.95 1.67 -6.84
C ARG A 498 -27.00 1.73 -8.03
N ASN A 499 -26.29 2.85 -8.19
CA ASN A 499 -25.50 3.12 -9.40
C ASN A 499 -23.98 2.98 -9.20
N SER A 500 -23.54 2.79 -7.96
CA SER A 500 -22.12 2.77 -7.60
C SER A 500 -21.33 1.60 -8.18
N SER A 501 -20.00 1.75 -8.12
CA SER A 501 -19.03 0.76 -8.55
C SER A 501 -18.95 -0.45 -7.58
N PRO A 502 -18.45 -1.61 -8.04
CA PRO A 502 -18.36 -2.85 -7.26
C PRO A 502 -17.66 -2.76 -5.89
N ASN A 503 -16.74 -1.81 -5.71
CA ASN A 503 -15.81 -1.76 -4.58
C ASN A 503 -16.30 -0.94 -3.37
N ILE A 504 -17.61 -0.70 -3.25
CA ILE A 504 -18.17 0.08 -2.12
C ILE A 504 -18.47 -0.73 -0.86
N GLY A 505 -18.39 -2.06 -0.91
CA GLY A 505 -18.81 -2.95 0.18
C GLY A 505 -18.18 -2.64 1.55
N PRO A 506 -16.84 -2.67 1.69
CA PRO A 506 -16.16 -2.37 2.95
C PRO A 506 -16.43 -0.96 3.47
N LEU A 507 -16.50 0.02 2.56
CA LEU A 507 -16.79 1.41 2.89
C LEU A 507 -18.20 1.56 3.47
N PHE A 508 -19.18 0.95 2.83
CA PHE A 508 -20.56 0.97 3.30
C PHE A 508 -20.71 0.22 4.63
N ALA A 509 -20.10 -0.96 4.78
CA ALA A 509 -20.12 -1.72 6.02
C ALA A 509 -19.53 -0.92 7.19
N HIS A 510 -18.34 -0.32 7.02
CA HIS A 510 -17.72 0.49 8.07
C HIS A 510 -18.55 1.73 8.43
N TRP A 511 -19.14 2.40 7.43
CA TRP A 511 -20.06 3.49 7.69
C TRP A 511 -21.32 3.02 8.45
N PHE A 512 -21.89 1.89 8.03
CA PHE A 512 -23.10 1.32 8.61
C PHE A 512 -22.92 0.94 10.07
N GLU A 513 -21.81 0.29 10.43
CA GLU A 513 -21.51 -0.09 11.82
C GLU A 513 -21.55 1.12 12.77
N ARG A 514 -21.10 2.29 12.31
CA ARG A 514 -21.14 3.53 13.11
C ARG A 514 -22.54 4.13 13.19
N MET A 515 -23.35 3.99 12.14
CA MET A 515 -24.64 4.65 12.03
C MET A 515 -25.81 3.82 12.58
N LEU A 516 -25.70 2.49 12.64
CA LEU A 516 -26.76 1.62 13.18
C LEU A 516 -27.11 1.97 14.64
N PRO A 517 -26.16 2.11 15.59
CA PRO A 517 -26.47 2.52 16.96
C PRO A 517 -26.99 3.95 17.08
N VAL A 518 -26.71 4.81 16.10
CA VAL A 518 -27.25 6.18 16.05
C VAL A 518 -28.72 6.15 15.64
N ALA A 519 -29.05 5.32 14.64
CA ALA A 519 -30.41 5.15 14.15
C ALA A 519 -31.32 4.42 15.16
N MET A 520 -30.79 3.44 15.91
CA MET A 520 -31.59 2.71 16.91
C MET A 520 -31.90 3.55 18.16
N ALA A 521 -31.01 4.48 18.49
CA ALA A 521 -31.18 5.35 19.66
C ALA A 521 -31.95 6.64 19.35
N ASP A 522 -32.52 6.78 18.15
CA ASP A 522 -33.20 8.00 17.66
C ASP A 522 -32.39 9.30 17.86
N ARG A 523 -31.05 9.19 17.86
CA ARG A 523 -30.14 10.33 18.09
C ARG A 523 -29.98 11.24 16.87
N CYS A 524 -30.45 10.80 15.71
CA CYS A 524 -30.39 11.55 14.46
C CYS A 524 -31.79 11.63 13.83
N PRO A 525 -32.48 12.78 13.93
CA PRO A 525 -33.78 12.96 13.31
C PRO A 525 -33.72 12.62 11.80
N GLY A 526 -34.61 11.76 11.34
CA GLY A 526 -34.70 11.34 9.93
C GLY A 526 -33.83 10.13 9.54
N LEU A 527 -32.91 9.67 10.39
CA LEU A 527 -32.16 8.43 10.16
C LEU A 527 -32.73 7.29 11.03
N THR A 528 -33.61 6.49 10.45
CA THR A 528 -34.27 5.36 11.13
C THR A 528 -33.73 4.00 10.66
N SER A 529 -34.11 2.92 11.36
CA SER A 529 -33.88 1.54 10.88
C SER A 529 -34.40 1.32 9.46
N THR A 530 -35.58 1.86 9.14
CA THR A 530 -36.20 1.79 7.81
C THR A 530 -35.38 2.53 6.77
N ALA A 531 -34.80 3.68 7.13
CA ALA A 531 -33.88 4.42 6.26
C ALA A 531 -32.61 3.59 5.97
N LEU A 532 -32.00 2.99 6.99
CA LEU A 532 -30.85 2.10 6.80
C LEU A 532 -31.19 0.89 5.93
N LEU A 533 -32.34 0.25 6.17
CA LEU A 533 -32.81 -0.88 5.37
C LEU A 533 -33.01 -0.49 3.90
N SER A 534 -33.52 0.71 3.64
CA SER A 534 -33.69 1.21 2.27
C SER A 534 -32.36 1.38 1.52
N LEU A 535 -31.28 1.76 2.22
CA LEU A 535 -29.94 1.87 1.65
C LEU A 535 -29.35 0.48 1.36
N VAL A 536 -29.52 -0.47 2.28
CA VAL A 536 -29.11 -1.87 2.08
C VAL A 536 -29.83 -2.47 0.87
N ASN A 537 -31.15 -2.29 0.78
CA ASN A 537 -31.94 -2.77 -0.36
C ASN A 537 -31.55 -2.11 -1.68
N ALA A 538 -31.22 -0.82 -1.67
CA ALA A 538 -30.69 -0.11 -2.84
C ALA A 538 -29.37 -0.74 -3.32
N GLY A 539 -28.47 -1.11 -2.40
CA GLY A 539 -27.25 -1.84 -2.73
C GLY A 539 -27.51 -3.26 -3.25
N LEU A 540 -28.45 -4.00 -2.65
CA LEU A 540 -28.81 -5.35 -3.09
C LEU A 540 -29.39 -5.38 -4.52
N GLN A 541 -30.04 -4.28 -4.94
CA GLN A 541 -30.60 -4.09 -6.28
C GLN A 541 -29.55 -3.60 -7.30
N ASN A 542 -28.34 -3.25 -6.87
CA ASN A 542 -27.30 -2.75 -7.75
C ASN A 542 -26.72 -3.90 -8.60
N PRO A 543 -26.82 -3.86 -9.94
CA PRO A 543 -26.28 -4.92 -10.80
C PRO A 543 -24.76 -5.06 -10.70
N ASN A 544 -24.03 -3.97 -10.38
CA ASN A 544 -22.59 -3.96 -10.18
C ASN A 544 -22.16 -4.64 -8.86
N LEU A 545 -23.10 -4.90 -7.95
CA LEU A 545 -22.89 -5.58 -6.68
C LEU A 545 -23.53 -6.98 -6.67
N SER A 546 -23.79 -7.56 -7.84
CA SER A 546 -24.41 -8.89 -7.98
C SER A 546 -23.49 -10.06 -7.62
N ALA A 547 -22.17 -9.81 -7.52
CA ALA A 547 -21.21 -10.81 -7.08
C ALA A 547 -21.51 -11.29 -5.64
N ALA A 548 -21.16 -12.55 -5.36
CA ALA A 548 -21.53 -13.21 -4.10
C ALA A 548 -20.99 -12.51 -2.84
N GLY A 549 -19.78 -11.92 -2.89
CA GLY A 549 -19.17 -11.22 -1.75
C GLY A 549 -19.90 -9.94 -1.35
N PRO A 550 -20.12 -8.97 -2.26
CA PRO A 550 -20.95 -7.81 -1.99
C PRO A 550 -22.38 -8.17 -1.54
N GLN A 551 -23.02 -9.15 -2.20
CA GLN A 551 -24.35 -9.62 -1.80
C GLN A 551 -24.36 -10.22 -0.40
N GLN A 552 -23.34 -11.00 -0.03
CA GLN A 552 -23.19 -11.54 1.32
C GLN A 552 -23.08 -10.41 2.33
N SER A 553 -22.20 -9.45 2.09
CA SER A 553 -21.97 -8.31 2.99
C SER A 553 -23.26 -7.54 3.22
N LEU A 554 -23.97 -7.16 2.15
CA LEU A 554 -25.23 -6.41 2.24
C LEU A 554 -26.35 -7.22 2.91
N THR A 555 -26.44 -8.53 2.63
CA THR A 555 -27.42 -9.41 3.27
C THR A 555 -27.14 -9.56 4.77
N TYR A 556 -25.87 -9.65 5.17
CA TYR A 556 -25.47 -9.64 6.57
C TYR A 556 -25.86 -8.33 7.26
N LEU A 557 -25.63 -7.17 6.64
CA LEU A 557 -26.06 -5.88 7.19
C LEU A 557 -27.59 -5.80 7.34
N ARG A 558 -28.38 -6.40 6.43
CA ARG A 558 -29.84 -6.51 6.60
C ARG A 558 -30.22 -7.29 7.86
N GLY A 559 -29.55 -8.43 8.10
CA GLY A 559 -29.74 -9.22 9.32
C GLY A 559 -29.35 -8.44 10.58
N ARG A 560 -28.29 -7.63 10.54
CA ARG A 560 -27.90 -6.73 11.65
C ARG A 560 -28.98 -5.70 11.99
N ILE A 561 -29.71 -5.17 11.01
CA ILE A 561 -30.87 -4.29 11.28
C ILE A 561 -31.97 -5.06 12.01
N ALA A 562 -32.33 -6.25 11.52
CA ALA A 562 -33.38 -7.07 12.14
C ALA A 562 -33.00 -7.45 13.59
N LEU A 563 -31.74 -7.81 13.81
CA LEU A 563 -31.23 -8.11 15.15
C LEU A 563 -31.34 -6.90 16.09
N ALA A 564 -30.98 -5.72 15.61
CA ALA A 564 -31.10 -4.47 16.36
C ALA A 564 -32.57 -4.07 16.64
N GLN A 565 -33.52 -4.62 15.87
CA GLN A 565 -34.97 -4.48 16.10
C GLN A 565 -35.56 -5.60 16.97
N HIS A 566 -34.71 -6.40 17.65
CA HIS A 566 -35.11 -7.55 18.46
C HIS A 566 -35.88 -8.63 17.67
N GLN A 567 -35.52 -8.83 16.40
CA GLN A 567 -36.08 -9.86 15.52
C GLN A 567 -35.02 -10.93 15.18
N PRO A 568 -34.66 -11.79 16.15
CA PRO A 568 -33.52 -12.71 16.01
C PRO A 568 -33.72 -13.78 14.94
N ASP A 569 -34.95 -14.24 14.71
CA ASP A 569 -35.23 -15.29 13.71
C ASP A 569 -35.13 -14.75 12.27
N ILE A 570 -35.50 -13.48 12.06
CA ILE A 570 -35.31 -12.78 10.79
C ILE A 570 -33.82 -12.53 10.57
N ALA A 571 -33.09 -12.10 11.61
CA ALA A 571 -31.64 -11.93 11.56
C ALA A 571 -30.92 -13.25 11.20
N LEU A 572 -31.28 -14.36 11.84
CA LEU A 572 -30.75 -15.68 11.53
C LEU A 572 -31.04 -16.09 10.08
N THR A 573 -32.25 -15.83 9.57
CA THR A 573 -32.59 -16.12 8.17
C THR A 573 -31.70 -15.36 7.20
N ASP A 574 -31.40 -14.09 7.49
CA ASP A 574 -30.50 -13.28 6.68
C ASP A 574 -29.03 -13.71 6.82
N PHE A 575 -28.58 -14.06 8.04
CA PHE A 575 -27.22 -14.56 8.27
C PHE A 575 -26.97 -15.90 7.58
N THR A 576 -27.92 -16.84 7.65
CA THR A 576 -27.84 -18.12 6.93
C THR A 576 -27.80 -17.90 5.43
N ARG A 577 -28.67 -17.03 4.87
CA ARG A 577 -28.66 -16.65 3.45
C ARG A 577 -27.32 -16.02 3.04
N ALA A 578 -26.80 -15.12 3.86
CA ALA A 578 -25.52 -14.48 3.62
C ALA A 578 -24.37 -15.52 3.60
N LEU A 579 -24.36 -16.47 4.53
CA LEU A 579 -23.39 -17.57 4.53
C LEU A 579 -23.53 -18.47 3.29
N SER A 580 -24.76 -18.73 2.82
CA SER A 580 -24.98 -19.55 1.61
C SER A 580 -24.37 -18.95 0.35
N LEU A 581 -24.21 -17.62 0.28
CA LEU A 581 -23.63 -16.95 -0.88
C LEU A 581 -22.13 -17.21 -1.00
N GLN A 582 -21.40 -17.18 0.12
CA GLN A 582 -19.98 -17.54 0.19
C GLN A 582 -19.67 -18.23 1.52
N VAL A 583 -19.49 -19.55 1.48
CA VAL A 583 -19.26 -20.35 2.68
C VAL A 583 -17.80 -20.24 3.11
N TYR A 584 -17.56 -19.63 4.28
CA TYR A 584 -16.28 -19.70 4.99
C TYR A 584 -16.48 -19.62 6.51
N PRO A 585 -15.62 -20.26 7.31
CA PRO A 585 -15.81 -20.38 8.76
C PRO A 585 -15.86 -19.04 9.50
N GLY A 586 -15.07 -18.05 9.06
CA GLY A 586 -15.02 -16.73 9.69
C GLY A 586 -16.37 -16.02 9.72
N MET A 587 -17.15 -16.06 8.63
CA MET A 587 -18.48 -15.46 8.58
C MET A 587 -19.47 -16.18 9.50
N ALA A 588 -19.44 -17.51 9.51
CA ALA A 588 -20.29 -18.30 10.39
C ALA A 588 -20.02 -17.99 11.87
N LEU A 589 -18.75 -17.88 12.24
CA LEU A 589 -18.31 -17.54 13.58
C LEU A 589 -18.73 -16.11 13.95
N GLU A 590 -18.54 -15.14 13.06
CA GLU A 590 -18.95 -13.74 13.28
C GLU A 590 -20.47 -13.63 13.46
N ALA A 591 -21.26 -14.26 12.60
CA ALA A 591 -22.71 -14.23 12.67
C ALA A 591 -23.25 -14.88 13.96
N ALA A 592 -22.71 -16.03 14.35
CA ALA A 592 -23.10 -16.72 15.58
C ALA A 592 -22.71 -15.91 16.84
N ALA A 593 -21.50 -15.34 16.88
CA ALA A 593 -21.06 -14.48 17.96
C ALA A 593 -21.89 -13.20 18.05
N THR A 594 -22.29 -12.63 16.92
CA THR A 594 -23.15 -11.45 16.86
C THR A 594 -24.53 -11.74 17.46
N LEU A 595 -25.16 -12.88 17.12
CA LEU A 595 -26.43 -13.31 17.73
C LEU A 595 -26.30 -13.50 19.25
N GLY A 596 -25.27 -14.24 19.69
CA GLY A 596 -25.01 -14.50 21.10
C GLY A 596 -24.81 -13.22 21.92
N SER A 597 -23.96 -12.31 21.44
CA SER A 597 -23.67 -11.03 22.11
C SER A 597 -24.88 -10.09 22.22
N HIS A 598 -25.93 -10.30 21.42
CA HIS A 598 -27.20 -9.58 21.52
C HIS A 598 -28.25 -10.31 22.39
N GLY A 599 -27.86 -11.36 23.11
CA GLY A 599 -28.75 -12.13 23.99
C GLY A 599 -29.60 -13.18 23.28
N TYR A 600 -29.18 -13.64 22.10
CA TYR A 600 -29.87 -14.69 21.33
C TYR A 600 -28.98 -15.93 21.12
N PRO A 601 -28.54 -16.59 22.20
CA PRO A 601 -27.58 -17.69 22.10
C PRO A 601 -28.13 -18.93 21.37
N VAL A 602 -29.44 -19.18 21.44
CA VAL A 602 -30.10 -20.29 20.73
C VAL A 602 -30.00 -20.12 19.21
N GLN A 603 -30.29 -18.92 18.70
CA GLN A 603 -30.12 -18.61 17.28
C GLN A 603 -28.63 -18.66 16.88
N GLY A 604 -27.73 -18.25 17.78
CA GLY A 604 -26.29 -18.42 17.59
C GLY A 604 -25.89 -19.88 17.38
N LEU A 605 -26.43 -20.81 18.19
CA LEU A 605 -26.22 -22.26 18.02
C LEU A 605 -26.78 -22.76 16.68
N GLN A 606 -27.99 -22.34 16.31
CA GLN A 606 -28.60 -22.69 15.02
C GLN A 606 -27.76 -22.23 13.83
N MET A 607 -27.11 -21.07 13.93
CA MET A 607 -26.19 -20.58 12.90
C MET A 607 -24.96 -21.48 12.75
N LEU A 608 -24.39 -21.97 13.87
CA LEU A 608 -23.27 -22.92 13.85
C LEU A 608 -23.70 -24.29 13.31
N ASP A 609 -24.90 -24.75 13.63
CA ASP A 609 -25.46 -25.99 13.10
C ASP A 609 -25.67 -25.89 11.59
N TYR A 610 -26.16 -24.74 11.10
CA TYR A 610 -26.30 -24.49 9.67
C TYR A 610 -24.93 -24.52 8.96
N TYR A 611 -23.90 -23.88 9.53
CA TYR A 611 -22.55 -23.94 8.98
C TYR A 611 -22.05 -25.39 8.86
N GLN A 612 -22.27 -26.24 9.86
CA GLN A 612 -21.88 -27.65 9.80
C GLN A 612 -22.55 -28.42 8.65
N GLN A 613 -23.78 -28.07 8.29
CA GLN A 613 -24.48 -28.67 7.15
C GLN A 613 -23.89 -28.23 5.81
N VAL A 614 -23.39 -27.00 5.72
CA VAL A 614 -22.87 -26.42 4.46
C VAL A 614 -21.34 -26.37 4.37
N GLN A 615 -20.61 -26.78 5.40
CA GLN A 615 -19.14 -26.65 5.49
C GLN A 615 -18.41 -27.34 4.32
N SER A 616 -18.98 -28.39 3.74
CA SER A 616 -18.43 -29.09 2.57
C SER A 616 -18.38 -28.21 1.32
N LYS A 617 -19.12 -27.09 1.29
CA LYS A 617 -19.15 -26.09 0.22
C LYS A 617 -18.18 -24.92 0.47
N THR A 618 -17.29 -25.03 1.47
CA THR A 618 -16.29 -23.99 1.76
C THR A 618 -15.44 -23.71 0.51
N MET A 619 -15.26 -22.43 0.18
CA MET A 619 -14.49 -22.05 -1.00
C MET A 619 -13.02 -22.50 -0.88
N PRO A 620 -12.43 -23.10 -1.94
CA PRO A 620 -11.02 -23.42 -1.93
C PRO A 620 -10.19 -22.13 -1.88
N PRO A 621 -9.05 -22.13 -1.18
CA PRO A 621 -8.17 -20.96 -1.16
C PRO A 621 -7.60 -20.71 -2.56
N SER A 622 -7.39 -19.43 -2.89
CA SER A 622 -6.66 -19.06 -4.10
C SER A 622 -5.18 -19.47 -4.00
N PHE A 623 -4.54 -19.64 -5.16
CA PHE A 623 -3.12 -19.97 -5.24
C PHE A 623 -2.25 -18.86 -4.62
N GLY A 624 -1.15 -19.25 -3.97
CA GLY A 624 -0.22 -18.33 -3.32
C GLY A 624 -0.37 -18.34 -1.79
N MET A 625 -0.22 -17.17 -1.17
CA MET A 625 -0.28 -17.05 0.29
C MET A 625 -1.62 -17.50 0.92
N PRO A 626 -2.81 -17.28 0.32
CA PRO A 626 -4.07 -17.76 0.89
C PRO A 626 -4.12 -19.28 1.08
N MET A 627 -3.51 -20.04 0.17
CA MET A 627 -3.36 -21.50 0.31
C MET A 627 -2.44 -21.86 1.48
N VAL A 628 -1.31 -21.15 1.63
CA VAL A 628 -0.38 -21.34 2.75
C VAL A 628 -1.06 -21.01 4.08
N HIS A 629 -1.80 -19.91 4.15
CA HIS A 629 -2.55 -19.49 5.33
C HIS A 629 -3.58 -20.54 5.74
N THR A 630 -4.36 -21.04 4.79
CA THR A 630 -5.35 -22.08 5.04
C THR A 630 -4.70 -23.37 5.55
N TRP A 631 -3.54 -23.73 5.02
CA TRP A 631 -2.75 -24.86 5.51
C TRP A 631 -2.26 -24.65 6.96
N VAL A 632 -1.77 -23.45 7.31
CA VAL A 632 -1.39 -23.10 8.69
C VAL A 632 -2.59 -23.25 9.62
N MET A 633 -3.72 -22.64 9.28
CA MET A 633 -4.95 -22.69 10.07
C MET A 633 -5.45 -24.12 10.28
N ALA A 634 -5.36 -24.96 9.25
CA ALA A 634 -5.73 -26.38 9.34
C ALA A 634 -4.77 -27.15 10.26
N ARG A 635 -3.46 -26.91 10.17
CA ARG A 635 -2.46 -27.59 11.01
C ARG A 635 -2.56 -27.21 12.48
N GLU A 636 -2.99 -26.00 12.78
CA GLU A 636 -3.25 -25.53 14.14
C GLU A 636 -4.65 -25.91 14.65
N ASN A 637 -5.46 -26.60 13.82
CA ASN A 637 -6.87 -26.88 14.10
C ASN A 637 -7.65 -25.62 14.50
N TYR A 638 -7.29 -24.45 13.97
CA TYR A 638 -7.80 -23.18 14.46
C TYR A 638 -9.33 -23.08 14.40
N TRP A 639 -9.91 -23.27 13.21
CA TRP A 639 -11.36 -23.16 13.02
C TRP A 639 -12.17 -24.17 13.85
N PRO A 640 -11.82 -25.48 13.90
CA PRO A 640 -12.47 -26.41 14.81
C PRO A 640 -12.46 -25.96 16.29
N HIS A 641 -11.32 -25.43 16.78
CA HIS A 641 -11.22 -24.95 18.16
C HIS A 641 -12.10 -23.72 18.41
N GLU A 642 -12.03 -22.71 17.55
CA GLU A 642 -12.82 -21.48 17.68
C GLU A 642 -14.33 -21.75 17.62
N LEU A 643 -14.77 -22.60 16.68
CA LEU A 643 -16.17 -23.00 16.56
C LEU A 643 -16.65 -23.81 17.77
N ALA A 644 -15.81 -24.70 18.32
CA ALA A 644 -16.14 -25.46 19.52
C ALA A 644 -16.21 -24.56 20.76
N HIS A 645 -15.27 -23.63 20.90
CA HIS A 645 -15.23 -22.65 21.98
C HIS A 645 -16.48 -21.76 21.96
N LEU A 646 -16.81 -21.17 20.81
CA LEU A 646 -18.02 -20.35 20.66
C LEU A 646 -19.29 -21.16 20.91
N ARG A 647 -19.40 -22.39 20.37
CA ARG A 647 -20.55 -23.26 20.65
C ARG A 647 -20.68 -23.55 22.14
N HIS A 648 -19.58 -23.80 22.84
CA HIS A 648 -19.59 -24.04 24.28
C HIS A 648 -20.13 -22.83 25.03
N GLN A 649 -19.63 -21.62 24.73
CA GLN A 649 -20.09 -20.39 25.36
C GLN A 649 -21.58 -20.15 25.11
N LEU A 650 -22.04 -20.22 23.86
CA LEU A 650 -23.46 -20.05 23.52
C LEU A 650 -24.35 -21.09 24.21
N SER A 651 -23.85 -22.31 24.41
CA SER A 651 -24.59 -23.36 25.13
C SER A 651 -24.74 -23.06 26.62
N LEU A 652 -23.74 -22.42 27.23
CA LEU A 652 -23.82 -21.96 28.62
C LEU A 652 -24.81 -20.79 28.75
N ASP A 653 -24.73 -19.82 27.84
CA ASP A 653 -25.61 -18.65 27.82
C ASP A 653 -27.07 -19.06 27.63
N ALA A 654 -27.37 -19.98 26.70
CA ALA A 654 -28.72 -20.50 26.50
C ALA A 654 -29.28 -21.24 27.75
N LYS A 655 -28.42 -21.93 28.50
CA LYS A 655 -28.82 -22.59 29.76
C LYS A 655 -29.09 -21.58 30.87
N ALA A 656 -28.32 -20.49 30.94
CA ALA A 656 -28.55 -19.41 31.89
C ALA A 656 -29.88 -18.68 31.62
N ASP A 657 -30.21 -18.41 30.35
CA ASP A 657 -31.46 -17.74 29.97
C ASP A 657 -32.71 -18.59 30.30
N SER A 658 -32.62 -19.91 30.11
CA SER A 658 -33.69 -20.86 30.46
C SER A 658 -33.86 -21.07 31.98
N THR A 659 -32.83 -20.81 32.79
CA THR A 659 -32.94 -20.90 34.25
C THR A 659 -33.49 -19.61 34.88
N ASN A 660 -33.23 -18.44 34.29
CA ASN A 660 -33.79 -17.15 34.74
C ASN A 660 -35.26 -16.94 34.37
N THR A 661 -35.84 -17.77 33.49
CA THR A 661 -37.25 -17.71 33.07
C THR A 661 -38.15 -18.75 33.74
N ALA A 662 -37.60 -19.60 34.62
CA ALA A 662 -38.39 -20.52 35.44
C ALA A 662 -39.03 -19.73 36.62
N PRO A 663 -40.37 -19.76 36.81
CA PRO A 663 -40.99 -19.10 37.95
C PRO A 663 -40.49 -19.75 39.25
N SER A 664 -40.14 -18.91 40.23
CA SER A 664 -39.86 -19.37 41.59
C SER A 664 -41.16 -19.86 42.24
N ASP A 665 -41.52 -21.12 42.03
CA ASP A 665 -42.49 -21.83 42.85
C ASP A 665 -41.87 -22.06 44.24
N SER A 666 -41.95 -21.05 45.11
CA SER A 666 -41.76 -21.19 46.54
C SER A 666 -43.06 -20.85 47.27
N ALA A 667 -43.89 -21.89 47.36
CA ALA A 667 -44.86 -22.20 48.41
C ALA A 667 -45.19 -21.10 49.44
N ARG A 668 -46.39 -20.52 49.35
CA ARG A 668 -47.17 -20.14 50.54
C ARG A 668 -47.98 -21.33 51.00
N SER A 669 -47.49 -22.00 52.05
CA SER A 669 -48.34 -22.81 52.94
C SER A 669 -48.83 -21.90 54.06
N THR A 670 -50.14 -21.65 54.10
CA THR A 670 -50.83 -21.14 55.28
C THR A 670 -51.17 -22.31 56.21
N PRO A 671 -51.12 -22.09 57.53
CA PRO A 671 -52.11 -22.70 58.40
C PRO A 671 -52.86 -21.65 59.23
N SER A 672 -54.13 -21.98 59.46
CA SER A 672 -55.20 -21.32 60.25
C SER A 672 -55.79 -20.03 59.72
#